data_AF-A0A8S9C684-F1
#
_entry.id   AF-A0A8S9C684-F1
#
_cell.length_a   1.000
_cell.length_b   1.000
_cell.length_c   1.000
_cell.angle_alpha   90.00
_cell.angle_beta   90.00
_cell.angle_gamma   90.00
#
_symmetry.space_group_name_H-M   'P 1'
#
loop_
_entity.id
_entity.type
_entity.pdbx_description
1 polymer ?
#
loop_
_entity_poly.entity_id
_entity_poly.type
_entity_poly.pdbx_seq_one_letter_code
_entity_poly.pdbx_strand_id
1 'polypeptide(L)'
;MSSVHLESWVKQQYREIGFGNGGGGPFIGKAALKQKLISRYPMHKLRIRQLVNEIKHQDLPRGTLPISQPPAVSRKTEKISQSATKSLASPSNPMKTSQHPAKPQSQKSTNRGSSKSRATQAMDFQIHSPRSEDGGATLEAFPSTASKSRKPLRELEIIPNPSNPKILELKKFLDEVEDLDSAPEKKTGDALSMLSLQLGLLHSNSAIEESEEESSISGVKTAVLFSGDVLESSQDDLPQYGLLGSSDPSSSTTVPDSRLFLNTNIPFSAFVCGVQGSGKSHTTACMLENCLIPSPVLGVLQKPLSALVFNFSEYASGSSFRPCELAFLASPSPHLPNRLGAKKVNVLVSPSNFLSLEALYTQIPGVTVQPFMLRPKDLNIGTMLTLMSVNQTQAAPLYMGIVTKILRNMASEGAGVFNYPEFRRRLEDAGLDRKQEEFLYQRLDLLESFLDLDGSTTGPDFDAGEISIIDLSCPFVDASTACVLFKIGMGLYLESDSTTGKVIVLDEAHKYMTDTPASKALTEALMGVIRQQRHYGARVIISTQEPSISPKLIDLCSITVMHRFSSPEWLDVLRRHILVTDEEGDRGNKVGLLREIMRLKTGEAMVFAPSAIFGARDETGGWKIGADELLKMRMRKRVTWDGGKSIVCI
;
A
#
# COMPACT_ATOMS: atom_id res chain seq x y z
N MET A 1 39.62 10.47 40.47
CA MET A 1 40.36 11.01 39.30
C MET A 1 40.67 12.48 39.59
N SER A 2 41.89 12.99 39.39
CA SER A 2 42.19 14.42 39.60
C SER A 2 41.60 15.26 38.45
N SER A 3 41.30 16.55 38.69
CA SER A 3 40.65 17.40 37.67
C SER A 3 41.48 17.54 36.40
N VAL A 4 42.81 17.59 36.52
CA VAL A 4 43.75 17.66 35.37
C VAL A 4 43.70 16.37 34.54
N HIS A 5 43.65 15.21 35.21
CA HIS A 5 43.63 13.90 34.55
C HIS A 5 42.27 13.65 33.85
N LEU A 6 41.17 14.10 34.45
CA LEU A 6 39.83 14.07 33.83
C LEU A 6 39.78 14.91 32.53
N GLU A 7 40.39 16.10 32.53
CA GLU A 7 40.42 16.95 31.34
C GLU A 7 41.22 16.34 30.19
N SER A 8 42.40 15.78 30.49
CA SER A 8 43.20 15.04 29.51
C SER A 8 42.42 13.86 28.92
N TRP A 9 41.76 13.07 29.78
CA TRP A 9 40.93 11.94 29.35
C TRP A 9 39.76 12.38 28.44
N VAL A 10 39.02 13.44 28.80
CA VAL A 10 37.95 13.97 27.93
C VAL A 10 38.49 14.44 26.58
N LYS A 11 39.67 15.07 26.54
CA LYS A 11 40.33 15.51 25.28
C LYS A 11 40.82 14.35 24.41
N GLN A 12 41.27 13.24 25.00
CA GLN A 12 41.60 12.01 24.26
C GLN A 12 40.34 11.37 23.68
N GLN A 13 39.36 11.08 24.53
CA GLN A 13 38.12 10.41 24.13
C GLN A 13 37.26 11.25 23.16
N TYR A 14 37.44 12.58 23.12
CA TYR A 14 36.85 13.45 22.10
C TYR A 14 37.29 13.05 20.67
N ARG A 15 38.50 12.50 20.48
CA ARG A 15 38.94 11.98 19.17
C ARG A 15 38.38 10.59 18.92
N GLU A 16 38.69 9.63 19.80
CA GLU A 16 38.35 8.21 19.65
C GLU A 16 36.84 7.93 19.62
N ILE A 17 36.06 8.53 20.53
CA ILE A 17 34.61 8.35 20.58
C ILE A 17 33.91 9.35 19.66
N GLY A 18 34.50 10.53 19.46
CA GLY A 18 33.92 11.58 18.62
C GLY A 18 33.95 11.26 17.13
N PHE A 19 35.07 10.73 16.62
CA PHE A 19 35.34 10.50 15.19
C PHE A 19 35.60 9.01 14.88
N GLY A 20 35.31 8.11 15.83
CA GLY A 20 35.52 6.66 15.71
C GLY A 20 36.98 6.24 15.94
N ASN A 21 37.20 4.92 16.00
CA ASN A 21 38.54 4.34 16.16
C ASN A 21 39.46 4.82 15.03
N GLY A 22 40.62 5.38 15.37
CA GLY A 22 41.55 6.02 14.42
C GLY A 22 41.29 7.52 14.18
N GLY A 23 40.16 8.07 14.64
CA GLY A 23 39.92 9.53 14.69
C GLY A 23 39.61 10.21 13.36
N GLY A 24 39.41 9.46 12.27
CA GLY A 24 39.20 9.99 10.91
C GLY A 24 37.76 9.95 10.37
N GLY A 25 36.81 9.39 11.12
CA GLY A 25 35.40 9.30 10.73
C GLY A 25 34.59 10.58 10.99
N PRO A 26 33.34 10.67 10.49
CA PRO A 26 32.47 11.82 10.74
C PRO A 26 32.14 11.98 12.22
N PHE A 27 32.09 13.23 12.70
CA PHE A 27 31.90 13.52 14.13
C PHE A 27 30.48 13.21 14.61
N ILE A 28 30.32 12.34 15.62
CA ILE A 28 29.02 11.88 16.16
C ILE A 28 28.19 12.96 16.88
N GLY A 29 28.67 14.19 16.92
CA GLY A 29 28.00 15.32 17.57
C GLY A 29 28.19 15.39 19.09
N LYS A 30 28.19 16.62 19.62
CA LYS A 30 28.46 16.90 21.03
C LYS A 30 27.42 16.32 22.00
N ALA A 31 26.22 15.95 21.54
CA ALA A 31 25.18 15.35 22.37
C ALA A 31 25.48 13.86 22.67
N ALA A 32 25.69 13.06 21.61
CA ALA A 32 26.02 11.64 21.73
C ALA A 32 27.36 11.43 22.45
N LEU A 33 28.36 12.26 22.17
CA LEU A 33 29.65 12.22 22.88
C LEU A 33 29.47 12.47 24.38
N LYS A 34 28.66 13.47 24.80
CA LYS A 34 28.37 13.69 26.23
C LYS A 34 27.70 12.47 26.86
N GLN A 35 26.72 11.84 26.21
CA GLN A 35 26.09 10.63 26.74
C GLN A 35 27.10 9.50 26.93
N LYS A 36 27.92 9.19 25.91
CA LYS A 36 28.95 8.14 26.01
C LYS A 36 29.98 8.43 27.12
N LEU A 37 30.49 9.66 27.23
CA LEU A 37 31.46 10.02 28.29
C LEU A 37 30.84 10.00 29.70
N ILE A 38 29.59 10.48 29.86
CA ILE A 38 28.88 10.44 31.14
C ILE A 38 28.57 9.00 31.57
N SER A 39 28.29 8.09 30.62
CA SER A 39 28.04 6.68 30.94
C SER A 39 29.28 5.97 31.50
N ARG A 40 30.49 6.33 31.05
CA ARG A 40 31.75 5.81 31.59
C ARG A 40 32.13 6.40 32.96
N TYR A 41 31.83 7.68 33.22
CA TYR A 41 32.12 8.33 34.51
C TYR A 41 30.94 9.19 35.03
N PRO A 42 29.88 8.57 35.58
CA PRO A 42 28.68 9.28 36.05
C PRO A 42 28.97 10.34 37.12
N MET A 43 29.93 10.06 38.02
CA MET A 43 30.29 10.97 39.14
C MET A 43 30.86 12.32 38.68
N HIS A 44 31.36 12.42 37.44
CA HIS A 44 31.92 13.66 36.89
C HIS A 44 31.00 14.34 35.85
N LYS A 45 29.72 13.94 35.78
CA LYS A 45 28.69 14.39 34.81
C LYS A 45 28.61 15.90 34.59
N LEU A 46 28.77 16.73 35.63
CA LEU A 46 28.77 18.19 35.51
C LEU A 46 30.07 18.71 34.85
N ARG A 47 31.24 18.26 35.30
CA ARG A 47 32.54 18.69 34.74
C ARG A 47 32.75 18.18 33.31
N ILE A 48 32.31 16.97 32.99
CA ILE A 48 32.33 16.43 31.61
C ILE A 48 31.47 17.29 30.67
N ARG A 49 30.29 17.75 31.11
CA ARG A 49 29.43 18.64 30.32
C ARG A 49 30.07 20.01 30.06
N GLN A 50 30.78 20.56 31.05
CA GLN A 50 31.57 21.79 30.90
C GLN A 50 32.71 21.57 29.89
N LEU A 51 33.58 20.58 30.10
CA LEU A 51 34.73 20.29 29.24
C LEU A 51 34.35 20.06 27.76
N VAL A 52 33.28 19.31 27.46
CA VAL A 52 32.83 19.08 26.06
C VAL A 52 32.18 20.32 25.43
N ASN A 53 31.71 21.28 26.24
CA ASN A 53 31.32 22.61 25.75
C ASN A 53 32.55 23.50 25.51
N GLU A 54 33.50 23.50 26.44
CA GLU A 54 34.75 24.28 26.43
C GLU A 54 35.69 23.91 25.26
N ILE A 55 35.65 22.66 24.78
CA ILE A 55 36.28 22.24 23.52
C ILE A 55 35.60 22.99 22.36
N LYS A 56 36.14 24.15 21.97
CA LYS A 56 35.87 24.76 20.66
C LYS A 56 36.33 23.79 19.57
N HIS A 57 35.68 23.81 18.40
CA HIS A 57 36.22 23.13 17.22
C HIS A 57 37.53 23.85 16.86
N GLN A 58 38.66 23.17 17.05
CA GLN A 58 39.97 23.63 16.61
C GLN A 58 40.17 23.15 15.17
N ASP A 59 39.65 23.92 14.22
CA ASP A 59 40.00 23.78 12.81
C ASP A 59 41.48 24.17 12.61
N LEU A 60 42.35 23.19 12.32
CA LEU A 60 43.73 23.37 11.88
C LEU A 60 44.37 22.00 11.57
N PRO A 61 45.08 21.80 10.44
CA PRO A 61 44.94 22.43 9.12
C PRO A 61 44.61 21.41 8.00
N ARG A 62 44.10 21.89 6.85
CA ARG A 62 44.29 21.17 5.58
C ARG A 62 45.73 21.40 5.11
N GLY A 63 46.65 20.51 5.48
CA GLY A 63 48.04 20.51 5.05
C GLY A 63 48.39 19.22 4.31
N THR A 64 48.65 19.31 3.00
CA THR A 64 49.00 18.16 2.14
C THR A 64 50.48 17.82 2.22
N LEU A 65 50.80 16.53 2.36
CA LEU A 65 51.98 15.92 1.72
C LEU A 65 51.58 14.58 1.08
N PRO A 66 52.10 14.23 -0.12
CA PRO A 66 51.70 13.04 -0.88
C PRO A 66 52.70 11.87 -0.76
N ILE A 67 52.23 10.66 -1.06
CA ILE A 67 52.94 9.45 -1.57
C ILE A 67 51.89 8.32 -1.62
N SER A 68 51.74 7.51 -2.67
CA SER A 68 52.19 7.61 -4.07
C SER A 68 51.25 6.77 -4.97
N GLN A 69 51.29 7.00 -6.29
CA GLN A 69 50.76 6.09 -7.31
C GLN A 69 51.90 5.70 -8.27
N PRO A 70 51.81 4.55 -8.97
CA PRO A 70 52.87 4.07 -9.86
C PRO A 70 53.13 5.01 -11.06
N PRO A 71 54.33 4.98 -11.65
CA PRO A 71 54.88 6.13 -12.37
C PRO A 71 54.47 6.21 -13.84
N ALA A 72 54.19 7.44 -14.30
CA ALA A 72 54.31 7.83 -15.70
C ALA A 72 55.61 8.64 -15.88
N VAL A 73 56.56 8.13 -16.68
CA VAL A 73 57.82 8.81 -16.96
C VAL A 73 57.76 9.47 -18.33
N SER A 74 57.82 10.80 -18.37
CA SER A 74 58.10 11.57 -19.58
C SER A 74 59.33 12.45 -19.38
N ARG A 75 60.50 12.02 -19.86
CA ARG A 75 61.67 12.89 -20.00
C ARG A 75 61.61 13.65 -21.34
N LYS A 76 62.36 14.76 -21.41
CA LYS A 76 62.33 15.72 -22.52
C LYS A 76 62.67 15.07 -23.87
N THR A 77 62.08 15.63 -24.93
CA THR A 77 62.54 15.47 -26.31
C THR A 77 63.96 15.99 -26.49
N GLU A 78 64.84 15.17 -27.05
CA GLU A 78 65.96 15.63 -27.88
C GLU A 78 65.68 15.29 -29.36
N LYS A 79 66.49 15.85 -30.26
CA LYS A 79 66.32 15.70 -31.71
C LYS A 79 66.88 14.36 -32.19
N ILE A 80 66.19 13.71 -33.13
CA ILE A 80 66.64 13.47 -34.52
C ILE A 80 65.50 12.77 -35.31
N SER A 81 65.54 12.86 -36.64
CA SER A 81 64.47 12.51 -37.56
C SER A 81 64.63 11.13 -38.22
N GLN A 82 63.52 10.53 -38.68
CA GLN A 82 63.25 10.26 -40.11
C GLN A 82 61.85 9.65 -40.38
N SER A 83 61.34 9.88 -41.60
CA SER A 83 60.24 9.19 -42.36
C SER A 83 59.09 8.49 -41.59
N ALA A 84 57.84 9.00 -41.63
CA ALA A 84 56.81 8.87 -42.70
C ALA A 84 55.84 7.66 -42.46
N THR A 85 54.54 7.66 -42.80
CA THR A 85 53.75 8.39 -43.83
C THR A 85 52.31 8.79 -43.36
N LYS A 86 51.60 9.55 -44.23
CA LYS A 86 50.14 9.81 -44.40
C LYS A 86 49.14 8.95 -43.58
N SER A 87 47.93 9.40 -43.14
CA SER A 87 47.16 10.68 -43.16
C SER A 87 45.86 10.48 -42.30
N LEU A 88 44.73 11.23 -42.27
CA LEU A 88 44.12 12.35 -43.03
C LEU A 88 42.95 13.02 -42.20
N ALA A 89 42.42 14.16 -42.68
CA ALA A 89 41.02 14.68 -42.53
C ALA A 89 40.31 14.82 -41.14
N SER A 90 40.57 15.97 -40.51
CA SER A 90 39.62 17.04 -40.07
C SER A 90 38.20 17.16 -40.70
N PRO A 91 37.29 18.08 -40.27
CA PRO A 91 37.04 18.75 -38.95
C PRO A 91 35.53 19.02 -38.60
N SER A 92 35.23 19.64 -37.43
CA SER A 92 34.47 20.93 -37.32
C SER A 92 34.12 21.31 -35.85
N ASN A 93 33.55 22.51 -35.63
CA ASN A 93 33.43 23.30 -34.37
C ASN A 93 32.34 24.41 -34.60
N PRO A 94 32.04 25.44 -33.74
CA PRO A 94 32.22 25.67 -32.28
C PRO A 94 31.05 26.38 -31.51
N MET A 95 31.20 26.60 -30.18
CA MET A 95 30.73 27.78 -29.38
C MET A 95 29.20 27.99 -29.09
N LYS A 96 28.71 28.84 -28.13
CA LYS A 96 29.29 30.00 -27.36
C LYS A 96 28.52 30.31 -26.03
N THR A 97 29.24 30.82 -24.99
CA THR A 97 28.96 31.85 -23.90
C THR A 97 27.50 32.30 -23.51
N SER A 98 27.14 32.87 -22.32
CA SER A 98 27.92 33.60 -21.27
C SER A 98 27.20 33.87 -19.90
N GLN A 99 27.97 33.98 -18.80
CA GLN A 99 27.90 34.95 -17.66
C GLN A 99 26.78 34.97 -16.56
N HIS A 100 26.91 35.93 -15.62
CA HIS A 100 26.62 35.97 -14.16
C HIS A 100 26.50 37.48 -13.71
N PRO A 101 26.43 37.92 -12.41
CA PRO A 101 25.90 37.38 -11.13
C PRO A 101 25.10 38.45 -10.27
N ALA A 102 24.62 38.13 -9.04
CA ALA A 102 24.47 39.09 -7.91
C ALA A 102 24.16 38.45 -6.51
N LYS A 103 24.29 39.24 -5.43
CA LYS A 103 23.99 39.03 -3.97
C LYS A 103 23.55 40.41 -3.38
N PRO A 104 23.21 40.67 -2.06
CA PRO A 104 23.53 39.95 -0.80
C PRO A 104 22.48 39.99 0.39
N GLN A 105 22.83 39.36 1.54
CA GLN A 105 22.55 39.79 2.97
C GLN A 105 21.08 39.93 3.50
N SER A 106 20.73 39.94 4.81
CA SER A 106 21.42 39.55 6.09
C SER A 106 20.46 39.48 7.33
N GLN A 107 20.99 39.11 8.51
CA GLN A 107 20.44 39.20 9.90
C GLN A 107 19.36 38.17 10.31
N LYS A 108 19.03 37.89 11.59
CA LYS A 108 19.68 37.81 12.95
C LYS A 108 18.67 38.28 14.02
N SER A 109 18.10 37.36 14.80
CA SER A 109 17.40 37.65 16.06
C SER A 109 17.39 36.39 16.96
N THR A 110 17.25 36.53 18.29
CA THR A 110 17.46 35.42 19.27
C THR A 110 16.74 35.61 20.60
N ASN A 111 15.93 34.64 21.09
CA ASN A 111 15.65 34.34 22.52
C ASN A 111 14.82 33.03 22.67
N ARG A 112 15.09 32.11 23.62
CA ARG A 112 14.81 32.06 25.08
C ARG A 112 13.30 32.04 25.44
N GLY A 113 12.79 31.21 26.36
CA GLY A 113 13.43 30.16 27.19
C GLY A 113 12.50 29.62 28.32
N SER A 114 13.06 28.89 29.32
CA SER A 114 12.41 28.17 30.47
C SER A 114 11.56 26.92 30.11
N SER A 115 11.56 25.74 30.76
CA SER A 115 11.84 25.20 32.13
C SER A 115 10.60 25.14 33.06
N LYS A 116 10.27 24.07 33.80
CA LYS A 116 11.05 23.13 34.65
C LYS A 116 10.40 21.70 34.71
N SER A 117 11.13 20.62 35.07
CA SER A 117 11.07 19.78 36.32
C SER A 117 9.66 19.43 36.88
N ARG A 118 9.35 18.27 37.47
CA ARG A 118 10.09 17.14 38.12
C ARG A 118 9.15 15.88 38.04
N ALA A 119 9.32 14.66 38.57
CA ALA A 119 10.30 14.01 39.47
C ALA A 119 10.38 12.47 39.20
N THR A 120 10.60 11.64 40.24
CA THR A 120 10.68 10.17 40.23
C THR A 120 10.23 9.60 41.58
N GLN A 121 9.67 8.38 41.61
CA GLN A 121 9.66 7.50 42.79
C GLN A 121 9.81 6.03 42.35
N ALA A 122 10.34 5.19 43.24
CA ALA A 122 10.55 3.75 43.06
C ALA A 122 10.67 3.08 44.44
N MET A 123 10.29 1.80 44.55
CA MET A 123 10.60 0.91 45.68
C MET A 123 10.67 -0.55 45.20
N ASP A 124 11.55 -1.34 45.82
CA ASP A 124 11.72 -2.78 45.65
C ASP A 124 10.89 -3.58 46.68
N PHE A 125 10.60 -4.88 46.43
CA PHE A 125 11.28 -6.01 47.13
C PHE A 125 10.65 -7.42 46.91
N GLN A 126 11.56 -8.41 46.82
CA GLN A 126 11.50 -9.83 47.26
C GLN A 126 10.34 -10.81 46.90
N ILE A 127 10.67 -11.75 46.01
CA ILE A 127 10.82 -13.21 46.25
C ILE A 127 9.80 -13.92 47.17
N HIS A 128 9.14 -14.96 46.65
CA HIS A 128 8.92 -16.25 47.34
C HIS A 128 8.68 -17.41 46.35
N SER A 129 8.93 -18.65 46.77
CA SER A 129 8.61 -19.89 46.03
C SER A 129 8.43 -21.09 46.99
N PRO A 130 7.52 -22.03 46.69
CA PRO A 130 7.60 -23.41 47.17
C PRO A 130 7.57 -24.44 46.01
N ARG A 131 7.41 -25.74 46.33
CA ARG A 131 7.70 -26.89 45.46
C ARG A 131 6.48 -27.70 44.98
N SER A 132 6.73 -28.44 43.91
CA SER A 132 6.24 -29.78 43.48
C SER A 132 5.20 -30.56 44.29
N GLU A 133 4.36 -31.31 43.56
CA GLU A 133 4.11 -32.75 43.83
C GLU A 133 3.66 -33.50 42.55
N ASP A 134 3.60 -34.84 42.59
CA ASP A 134 3.56 -35.75 41.42
C ASP A 134 2.16 -36.26 41.00
N GLY A 135 2.07 -36.86 39.79
CA GLY A 135 0.95 -37.72 39.38
C GLY A 135 1.03 -38.19 37.92
N GLY A 136 0.93 -39.50 37.65
CA GLY A 136 0.99 -40.03 36.28
C GLY A 136 0.52 -41.48 36.10
N ALA A 137 0.24 -41.85 34.84
CA ALA A 137 -0.08 -43.18 34.32
C ALA A 137 0.25 -43.19 32.80
N THR A 138 1.09 -44.07 32.23
CA THR A 138 0.83 -45.49 31.84
C THR A 138 -0.49 -45.66 31.06
N LEU A 139 -0.45 -45.73 29.73
CA LEU A 139 -0.13 -46.91 28.87
C LEU A 139 -1.33 -47.87 28.68
N GLU A 140 -1.83 -47.93 27.46
CA GLU A 140 -2.22 -49.18 26.76
C GLU A 140 -1.94 -49.01 25.25
N ALA A 141 -1.81 -50.11 24.50
CA ALA A 141 -1.41 -50.06 23.09
C ALA A 141 -1.81 -51.32 22.29
N PHE A 142 -2.04 -51.12 20.98
CA PHE A 142 -2.14 -52.16 19.93
C PHE A 142 -3.40 -53.08 20.00
N PRO A 143 -3.79 -53.82 18.92
CA PRO A 143 -2.99 -54.19 17.74
C PRO A 143 -3.56 -53.80 16.36
N SER A 144 -2.77 -54.14 15.34
CA SER A 144 -3.05 -53.95 13.92
C SER A 144 -3.33 -55.28 13.19
N THR A 145 -4.06 -55.22 12.07
CA THR A 145 -4.08 -56.20 10.95
C THR A 145 -4.94 -55.57 9.83
N ALA A 146 -4.65 -55.50 8.53
CA ALA A 146 -3.65 -56.05 7.58
C ALA A 146 -4.22 -57.04 6.53
N SER A 147 -4.81 -56.51 5.44
CA SER A 147 -4.92 -57.14 4.09
C SER A 147 -5.36 -56.08 3.07
N LYS A 148 -4.60 -55.68 2.03
CA LYS A 148 -4.18 -56.38 0.79
C LYS A 148 -5.29 -56.69 -0.23
N SER A 149 -5.45 -55.81 -1.23
CA SER A 149 -5.76 -56.17 -2.62
C SER A 149 -5.12 -55.14 -3.58
N ARG A 150 -4.94 -55.44 -4.88
CA ARG A 150 -3.98 -54.70 -5.73
C ARG A 150 -4.28 -54.71 -7.26
N LYS A 151 -4.70 -53.55 -7.80
CA LYS A 151 -4.62 -53.13 -9.24
C LYS A 151 -5.52 -53.95 -10.22
N PRO A 152 -5.76 -53.54 -11.50
CA PRO A 152 -4.95 -52.76 -12.47
C PRO A 152 -5.25 -51.24 -12.56
N LEU A 153 -4.56 -50.55 -13.49
CA LEU A 153 -4.76 -49.15 -13.88
C LEU A 153 -5.46 -49.06 -15.25
N ARG A 154 -6.05 -47.89 -15.57
CA ARG A 154 -5.92 -47.28 -16.92
C ARG A 154 -6.11 -45.77 -16.90
N GLU A 155 -5.42 -45.11 -17.83
CA GLU A 155 -5.42 -43.68 -18.23
C GLU A 155 -5.42 -42.56 -17.15
N LEU A 156 -4.92 -41.39 -17.53
CA LEU A 156 -4.96 -40.16 -16.73
C LEU A 156 -5.87 -39.14 -17.42
N GLU A 157 -6.78 -38.51 -16.68
CA GLU A 157 -7.36 -37.24 -17.08
C GLU A 157 -6.57 -36.08 -16.47
N ILE A 158 -6.19 -35.12 -17.31
CA ILE A 158 -5.42 -33.94 -16.91
C ILE A 158 -6.42 -32.87 -16.45
N ILE A 159 -6.49 -32.60 -15.15
CA ILE A 159 -7.33 -31.53 -14.59
C ILE A 159 -6.85 -30.18 -15.13
N PRO A 160 -7.66 -29.41 -15.86
CA PRO A 160 -7.27 -28.09 -16.35
C PRO A 160 -7.22 -27.06 -15.21
N ASN A 161 -6.30 -26.09 -15.32
CA ASN A 161 -6.24 -24.94 -14.41
C ASN A 161 -7.57 -24.15 -14.39
N PRO A 162 -7.87 -23.41 -13.30
CA PRO A 162 -9.00 -22.49 -13.25
C PRO A 162 -8.90 -21.50 -14.41
N SER A 163 -9.89 -21.57 -15.30
CA SER A 163 -9.85 -20.83 -16.56
C SER A 163 -10.28 -19.37 -16.34
N ASN A 164 -9.50 -18.44 -16.88
CA ASN A 164 -9.86 -17.01 -16.95
C ASN A 164 -11.31 -16.87 -17.49
N PRO A 165 -12.18 -16.07 -16.84
CA PRO A 165 -13.59 -15.95 -17.25
C PRO A 165 -13.74 -15.58 -18.72
N LYS A 166 -12.86 -14.73 -19.26
CA LYS A 166 -12.91 -14.31 -20.66
C LYS A 166 -12.54 -15.42 -21.63
N ILE A 167 -11.82 -16.45 -21.18
CA ILE A 167 -11.56 -17.67 -21.96
C ILE A 167 -12.76 -18.63 -21.87
N LEU A 168 -13.48 -18.67 -20.75
CA LEU A 168 -14.72 -19.45 -20.62
C LEU A 168 -15.88 -18.83 -21.41
N GLU A 169 -15.97 -17.50 -21.41
CA GLU A 169 -16.86 -16.67 -22.22
C GLU A 169 -16.56 -16.81 -23.72
N LEU A 170 -15.28 -16.71 -24.12
CA LEU A 170 -14.84 -16.97 -25.50
C LEU A 170 -15.11 -18.42 -25.93
N LYS A 171 -14.94 -19.41 -25.04
CA LYS A 171 -15.29 -20.79 -25.35
C LYS A 171 -16.77 -20.96 -25.61
N LYS A 172 -17.64 -20.49 -24.73
CA LYS A 172 -19.09 -20.51 -24.96
C LYS A 172 -19.49 -19.84 -26.27
N PHE A 173 -18.89 -18.69 -26.59
CA PHE A 173 -19.12 -18.01 -27.86
C PHE A 173 -18.63 -18.81 -29.08
N LEU A 174 -17.55 -19.58 -28.96
CA LEU A 174 -17.08 -20.48 -30.02
C LEU A 174 -17.98 -21.72 -30.13
N ASP A 175 -18.37 -22.32 -29.01
CA ASP A 175 -19.33 -23.44 -28.93
C ASP A 175 -20.69 -23.04 -29.55
N GLU A 176 -21.15 -21.79 -29.34
CA GLU A 176 -22.36 -21.19 -29.93
C GLU A 176 -22.19 -20.82 -31.43
N VAL A 177 -20.97 -20.79 -31.96
CA VAL A 177 -20.67 -20.48 -33.38
C VAL A 177 -20.48 -21.75 -34.21
N GLU A 178 -20.05 -22.88 -33.63
CA GLU A 178 -19.98 -24.17 -34.35
C GLU A 178 -21.37 -24.70 -34.77
N ASP A 179 -22.45 -24.27 -34.12
CA ASP A 179 -23.84 -24.70 -34.40
C ASP A 179 -24.50 -23.97 -35.60
N LEU A 180 -23.76 -23.12 -36.34
CA LEU A 180 -24.28 -22.28 -37.44
C LEU A 180 -23.71 -22.59 -38.84
N ASP A 181 -22.95 -23.66 -39.03
CA ASP A 181 -22.28 -23.97 -40.30
C ASP A 181 -23.19 -24.63 -41.35
N SER A 182 -24.22 -23.90 -41.81
CA SER A 182 -25.09 -24.27 -42.94
C SER A 182 -25.12 -23.17 -44.02
N ALA A 183 -24.03 -23.05 -44.76
CA ALA A 183 -23.85 -22.01 -45.79
C ALA A 183 -24.70 -22.21 -47.07
N PRO A 184 -25.08 -21.11 -47.73
CA PRO A 184 -25.17 -21.04 -49.18
C PRO A 184 -24.03 -20.17 -49.78
N GLU A 185 -23.47 -20.61 -50.90
CA GLU A 185 -22.28 -19.97 -51.50
C GLU A 185 -22.55 -18.67 -52.31
N LYS A 186 -21.54 -17.78 -52.28
CA LYS A 186 -21.10 -16.87 -53.37
C LYS A 186 -22.10 -15.82 -53.90
N LYS A 187 -21.73 -14.55 -53.69
CA LYS A 187 -21.13 -13.75 -54.78
C LYS A 187 -20.22 -12.63 -54.27
N THR A 188 -19.43 -12.07 -55.18
CA THR A 188 -18.28 -11.17 -54.92
C THR A 188 -18.67 -9.69 -54.88
N GLY A 189 -18.06 -8.95 -53.95
CA GLY A 189 -18.20 -7.51 -53.75
C GLY A 189 -18.38 -7.21 -52.25
N ASP A 190 -17.71 -6.24 -51.64
CA ASP A 190 -16.62 -5.37 -52.12
C ASP A 190 -15.75 -4.96 -50.91
N ALA A 191 -14.67 -4.19 -51.12
CA ALA A 191 -13.77 -3.72 -50.05
C ALA A 191 -14.49 -2.92 -48.93
N LEU A 192 -15.68 -2.41 -49.24
CA LEU A 192 -16.62 -1.78 -48.29
C LEU A 192 -16.96 -2.68 -47.09
N SER A 193 -16.93 -4.01 -47.21
CA SER A 193 -17.23 -4.93 -46.09
C SER A 193 -16.19 -4.83 -44.97
N MET A 194 -14.90 -4.95 -45.29
CA MET A 194 -13.85 -4.83 -44.28
C MET A 194 -13.75 -3.40 -43.74
N LEU A 195 -13.94 -2.39 -44.59
CA LEU A 195 -13.92 -0.98 -44.16
C LEU A 195 -15.11 -0.65 -43.25
N SER A 196 -16.31 -1.16 -43.50
CA SER A 196 -17.47 -0.95 -42.62
C SER A 196 -17.36 -1.71 -41.30
N LEU A 197 -16.74 -2.90 -41.27
CA LEU A 197 -16.37 -3.57 -40.03
C LEU A 197 -15.29 -2.80 -39.24
N GLN A 198 -14.30 -2.22 -39.92
CA GLN A 198 -13.28 -1.38 -39.29
C GLN A 198 -13.84 -0.04 -38.80
N LEU A 199 -14.76 0.59 -39.54
CA LEU A 199 -15.51 1.77 -39.09
C LEU A 199 -16.42 1.43 -37.90
N GLY A 200 -17.08 0.27 -37.92
CA GLY A 200 -17.82 -0.31 -36.79
C GLY A 200 -16.98 -0.44 -35.52
N LEU A 201 -15.67 -0.66 -35.65
CA LEU A 201 -14.68 -0.71 -34.57
C LEU A 201 -14.05 0.67 -34.24
N LEU A 202 -14.42 1.74 -34.96
CA LEU A 202 -13.79 3.07 -34.88
C LEU A 202 -14.75 4.23 -34.62
N HIS A 203 -16.09 4.07 -34.66
CA HIS A 203 -17.02 5.11 -34.19
C HIS A 203 -16.70 5.51 -32.73
N SER A 204 -16.44 6.76 -32.34
CA SER A 204 -16.13 8.01 -33.07
C SER A 204 -17.05 8.39 -34.24
N ASN A 205 -18.33 8.66 -33.95
CA ASN A 205 -19.19 9.33 -34.93
C ASN A 205 -18.68 10.75 -35.21
N SER A 206 -18.23 11.02 -36.44
CA SER A 206 -17.81 12.38 -36.87
C SER A 206 -17.99 12.61 -38.38
N ALA A 207 -19.25 12.65 -38.85
CA ALA A 207 -19.58 13.03 -40.24
C ALA A 207 -21.01 13.62 -40.40
N ILE A 208 -21.33 14.68 -39.65
CA ILE A 208 -22.36 15.70 -39.97
C ILE A 208 -23.72 15.15 -40.44
N GLU A 209 -24.53 14.68 -39.50
CA GLU A 209 -25.96 15.00 -39.49
C GLU A 209 -26.23 15.92 -38.29
N GLU A 210 -27.14 16.90 -38.44
CA GLU A 210 -27.43 17.89 -37.40
C GLU A 210 -28.38 17.33 -36.33
N SER A 211 -27.84 16.46 -35.46
CA SER A 211 -28.53 15.95 -34.27
C SER A 211 -27.57 15.77 -33.08
N GLU A 212 -27.65 16.69 -32.12
CA GLU A 212 -26.78 16.78 -30.94
C GLU A 212 -27.24 15.83 -29.81
N GLU A 213 -26.78 14.58 -29.72
CA GLU A 213 -27.02 13.82 -28.46
C GLU A 213 -26.04 12.70 -28.04
N GLU A 214 -25.39 11.95 -28.95
CA GLU A 214 -24.66 10.72 -28.58
C GLU A 214 -23.38 10.88 -27.73
N SER A 215 -22.74 12.06 -27.74
CA SER A 215 -21.46 12.27 -27.03
C SER A 215 -21.60 12.28 -25.50
N SER A 216 -22.76 12.68 -25.00
CA SER A 216 -23.02 12.92 -23.56
C SER A 216 -23.22 11.62 -22.75
N ILE A 217 -23.86 10.62 -23.37
CA ILE A 217 -24.36 9.40 -22.72
C ILE A 217 -23.22 8.48 -22.25
N SER A 218 -22.13 8.40 -23.03
CA SER A 218 -20.94 7.59 -22.69
C SER A 218 -20.22 8.11 -21.44
N GLY A 219 -20.27 9.43 -21.20
CA GLY A 219 -19.70 10.06 -20.01
C GLY A 219 -20.34 9.56 -18.72
N VAL A 220 -21.67 9.55 -18.64
CA VAL A 220 -22.41 9.18 -17.41
C VAL A 220 -22.09 7.76 -16.95
N LYS A 221 -22.04 6.80 -17.88
CA LYS A 221 -21.71 5.39 -17.61
C LYS A 221 -20.33 5.21 -16.96
N THR A 222 -19.41 6.13 -17.24
CA THR A 222 -18.01 6.09 -16.79
C THR A 222 -17.67 7.14 -15.72
N ALA A 223 -18.66 7.91 -15.27
CA ALA A 223 -18.51 8.89 -14.21
C ALA A 223 -18.38 8.22 -12.84
N VAL A 224 -17.31 8.51 -12.10
CA VAL A 224 -17.07 7.90 -10.77
C VAL A 224 -17.91 8.53 -9.66
N LEU A 225 -18.20 9.83 -9.78
CA LEU A 225 -19.09 10.57 -8.89
C LEU A 225 -20.11 11.35 -9.74
N PHE A 226 -21.35 11.48 -9.26
CA PHE A 226 -22.37 12.27 -9.94
C PHE A 226 -23.36 12.92 -8.96
N SER A 227 -23.99 13.99 -9.43
CA SER A 227 -25.05 14.74 -8.71
C SER A 227 -26.42 14.09 -8.88
N GLY A 228 -27.35 14.36 -7.95
CA GLY A 228 -28.69 13.77 -7.99
C GLY A 228 -29.50 14.13 -9.24
N ASP A 229 -29.31 15.33 -9.79
CA ASP A 229 -29.90 15.77 -11.06
C ASP A 229 -29.51 14.88 -12.27
N VAL A 230 -28.37 14.20 -12.26
CA VAL A 230 -27.98 13.22 -13.30
C VAL A 230 -28.83 11.94 -13.22
N LEU A 231 -29.28 11.58 -12.00
CA LEU A 231 -30.01 10.34 -11.75
C LEU A 231 -31.47 10.38 -12.22
N GLU A 232 -32.07 11.57 -12.31
CA GLU A 232 -33.45 11.73 -12.78
C GLU A 232 -33.58 11.57 -14.31
N SER A 233 -32.47 11.74 -15.04
CA SER A 233 -32.42 11.72 -16.50
C SER A 233 -31.64 10.54 -17.12
N SER A 234 -30.74 9.92 -16.36
CA SER A 234 -29.79 8.90 -16.87
C SER A 234 -29.87 7.59 -16.08
N GLN A 235 -31.08 7.24 -15.63
CA GLN A 235 -31.29 6.21 -14.60
C GLN A 235 -30.97 4.78 -15.09
N ASP A 236 -31.32 4.45 -16.33
CA ASP A 236 -31.03 3.15 -16.96
C ASP A 236 -29.52 2.92 -17.19
N ASP A 237 -28.75 4.00 -17.28
CA ASP A 237 -27.31 3.98 -17.53
C ASP A 237 -26.46 3.81 -16.25
N LEU A 238 -27.11 3.86 -15.09
CA LEU A 238 -26.49 3.81 -13.77
C LEU A 238 -27.03 2.60 -12.95
N PRO A 239 -26.72 1.34 -13.35
CA PRO A 239 -27.35 0.14 -12.79
C PRO A 239 -26.96 -0.15 -11.33
N GLN A 240 -25.87 0.42 -10.81
CA GLN A 240 -25.61 0.46 -9.38
C GLN A 240 -24.74 1.65 -8.92
N TYR A 241 -25.16 2.26 -7.82
CA TYR A 241 -24.60 3.47 -7.22
C TYR A 241 -25.05 3.60 -5.75
N GLY A 242 -24.32 4.39 -4.96
CA GLY A 242 -24.73 4.72 -3.59
C GLY A 242 -24.37 6.15 -3.19
N LEU A 243 -25.25 6.79 -2.44
CA LEU A 243 -25.06 8.13 -1.87
C LEU A 243 -23.76 8.17 -1.06
N LEU A 244 -22.88 9.12 -1.34
CA LEU A 244 -21.60 9.29 -0.65
C LEU A 244 -21.63 10.50 0.31
N GLY A 245 -22.37 11.54 -0.06
CA GLY A 245 -22.47 12.76 0.74
C GLY A 245 -23.38 13.80 0.11
N SER A 246 -23.18 15.05 0.53
CA SER A 246 -23.76 16.22 -0.13
C SER A 246 -22.70 17.27 -0.44
N SER A 247 -22.86 18.01 -1.54
CA SER A 247 -22.11 19.25 -1.77
C SER A 247 -22.44 20.29 -0.71
N ASP A 248 -21.54 21.26 -0.53
CA ASP A 248 -21.82 22.47 0.24
C ASP A 248 -22.45 23.52 -0.69
N PRO A 249 -23.65 24.05 -0.43
CA PRO A 249 -24.31 25.04 -1.30
C PRO A 249 -23.56 26.38 -1.38
N SER A 250 -22.45 26.57 -0.67
CA SER A 250 -21.54 27.70 -0.85
C SER A 250 -20.33 27.45 -1.78
N SER A 251 -20.24 26.30 -2.46
CA SER A 251 -19.27 26.12 -3.55
C SER A 251 -19.64 26.97 -4.78
N SER A 252 -18.65 27.33 -5.61
CA SER A 252 -18.87 28.01 -6.90
C SER A 252 -19.75 27.18 -7.84
N THR A 253 -19.66 25.86 -7.76
CA THR A 253 -20.56 24.92 -8.42
C THR A 253 -21.88 24.86 -7.65
N THR A 254 -22.92 25.50 -8.19
CA THR A 254 -24.30 25.43 -7.68
C THR A 254 -24.99 24.17 -8.22
N VAL A 255 -24.79 23.04 -7.55
CA VAL A 255 -25.47 21.78 -7.91
C VAL A 255 -26.95 21.86 -7.49
N PRO A 256 -27.94 21.66 -8.39
CA PRO A 256 -29.36 21.77 -8.06
C PRO A 256 -29.80 20.79 -6.97
N ASP A 257 -29.44 19.52 -7.10
CA ASP A 257 -29.54 18.55 -6.01
C ASP A 257 -28.19 18.39 -5.32
N SER A 258 -28.13 18.83 -4.06
CA SER A 258 -26.92 18.68 -3.24
C SER A 258 -26.45 17.23 -3.05
N ARG A 259 -27.27 16.19 -3.30
CA ARG A 259 -26.88 14.79 -3.15
C ARG A 259 -25.77 14.40 -4.13
N LEU A 260 -24.71 13.77 -3.61
CA LEU A 260 -23.57 13.26 -4.39
C LEU A 260 -23.48 11.75 -4.25
N PHE A 261 -23.47 11.05 -5.38
CA PHE A 261 -23.47 9.59 -5.49
C PHE A 261 -22.13 9.07 -6.01
N LEU A 262 -21.74 7.89 -5.52
CA LEU A 262 -20.62 7.09 -5.99
C LEU A 262 -21.15 6.04 -6.97
N ASN A 263 -20.65 6.03 -8.20
CA ASN A 263 -20.90 4.95 -9.16
C ASN A 263 -20.13 3.70 -8.71
N THR A 264 -20.84 2.69 -8.22
CA THR A 264 -20.22 1.44 -7.76
C THR A 264 -20.19 0.38 -8.87
N ASN A 265 -20.84 0.62 -10.00
CA ASN A 265 -20.83 -0.29 -11.15
C ASN A 265 -19.43 -0.36 -11.77
N ILE A 266 -18.77 0.78 -11.93
CA ILE A 266 -17.45 0.85 -12.57
C ILE A 266 -16.28 0.59 -11.59
N PRO A 267 -15.16 0.02 -12.08
CA PRO A 267 -13.86 0.06 -11.43
C PRO A 267 -13.39 1.49 -11.15
N PHE A 268 -13.01 1.78 -9.91
CA PHE A 268 -12.46 3.08 -9.50
C PHE A 268 -11.31 2.92 -8.49
N SER A 269 -10.44 3.91 -8.47
CA SER A 269 -9.33 4.06 -7.54
C SER A 269 -9.54 5.35 -6.72
N ALA A 270 -9.47 5.24 -5.40
CA ALA A 270 -9.79 6.32 -4.46
C ALA A 270 -8.69 6.53 -3.42
N PHE A 271 -8.18 7.75 -3.30
CA PHE A 271 -7.21 8.17 -2.29
C PHE A 271 -7.88 9.01 -1.21
N VAL A 272 -7.81 8.60 0.05
CA VAL A 272 -8.47 9.26 1.19
C VAL A 272 -7.41 9.69 2.21
N CYS A 273 -7.23 10.99 2.40
CA CYS A 273 -6.18 11.55 3.26
C CYS A 273 -6.67 12.61 4.25
N GLY A 274 -5.87 12.87 5.31
CA GLY A 274 -6.20 13.77 6.41
C GLY A 274 -5.81 13.23 7.80
N VAL A 275 -5.74 14.11 8.80
CA VAL A 275 -5.28 13.73 10.16
C VAL A 275 -6.22 12.74 10.85
N GLN A 276 -5.75 12.06 11.91
CA GLN A 276 -6.61 11.23 12.76
C GLN A 276 -7.85 12.02 13.25
N GLY A 277 -9.03 11.38 13.24
CA GLY A 277 -10.29 12.01 13.66
C GLY A 277 -10.87 13.08 12.70
N SER A 278 -10.29 13.27 11.52
CA SER A 278 -10.80 14.20 10.50
C SER A 278 -12.00 13.67 9.70
N GLY A 279 -12.12 12.35 9.55
CA GLY A 279 -13.22 11.69 8.82
C GLY A 279 -12.79 10.57 7.86
N LYS A 280 -11.49 10.36 7.61
CA LYS A 280 -11.00 9.38 6.64
C LYS A 280 -11.68 8.01 6.69
N SER A 281 -11.58 7.29 7.82
CA SER A 281 -12.14 5.94 7.97
C SER A 281 -13.66 5.93 7.89
N HIS A 282 -14.34 7.04 8.22
CA HIS A 282 -15.77 7.21 7.99
C HIS A 282 -16.10 7.30 6.50
N THR A 283 -15.29 8.00 5.69
CA THR A 283 -15.40 7.99 4.22
C THR A 283 -15.12 6.60 3.65
N THR A 284 -14.03 5.95 4.06
CA THR A 284 -13.70 4.56 3.66
C THR A 284 -14.85 3.61 3.98
N ALA A 285 -15.45 3.73 5.16
CA ALA A 285 -16.62 2.96 5.56
C ALA A 285 -17.86 3.30 4.71
N CYS A 286 -18.18 4.57 4.45
CA CYS A 286 -19.31 4.94 3.59
C CYS A 286 -19.14 4.45 2.14
N MET A 287 -17.91 4.47 1.60
CA MET A 287 -17.61 3.87 0.29
C MET A 287 -17.82 2.34 0.30
N LEU A 288 -17.38 1.64 1.36
CA LEU A 288 -17.62 0.20 1.52
C LEU A 288 -19.10 -0.15 1.73
N GLU A 289 -19.84 0.61 2.54
CA GLU A 289 -21.29 0.44 2.70
C GLU A 289 -22.01 0.49 1.35
N ASN A 290 -21.64 1.45 0.47
CA ASN A 290 -22.21 1.57 -0.88
C ASN A 290 -21.81 0.40 -1.81
N CYS A 291 -20.70 -0.30 -1.53
CA CYS A 291 -20.21 -1.43 -2.30
C CYS A 291 -20.75 -2.79 -1.81
N LEU A 292 -21.10 -2.90 -0.53
CA LEU A 292 -21.40 -4.17 0.15
C LEU A 292 -22.86 -4.34 0.59
N ILE A 293 -23.60 -3.25 0.82
CA ILE A 293 -24.88 -3.29 1.55
C ILE A 293 -26.04 -2.80 0.65
N PRO A 294 -26.86 -3.72 0.09
CA PRO A 294 -28.10 -3.36 -0.59
C PRO A 294 -29.04 -2.58 0.33
N SER A 295 -29.37 -1.34 -0.05
CA SER A 295 -30.29 -0.49 0.70
C SER A 295 -30.87 0.61 -0.18
N PRO A 296 -32.21 0.69 -0.35
CA PRO A 296 -32.87 1.81 -1.04
C PRO A 296 -32.60 3.19 -0.42
N VAL A 297 -32.10 3.24 0.83
CA VAL A 297 -31.70 4.48 1.50
C VAL A 297 -30.30 4.95 1.06
N LEU A 298 -29.48 4.04 0.52
CA LEU A 298 -28.19 4.35 -0.08
C LEU A 298 -28.32 4.60 -1.60
N GLY A 299 -29.08 3.77 -2.30
CA GLY A 299 -29.21 3.81 -3.75
C GLY A 299 -29.58 2.43 -4.31
N VAL A 300 -29.03 2.09 -5.48
CA VAL A 300 -29.24 0.79 -6.14
C VAL A 300 -27.95 -0.01 -6.08
N LEU A 301 -28.00 -1.24 -5.57
CA LEU A 301 -26.87 -2.17 -5.58
C LEU A 301 -27.35 -3.56 -6.02
N GLN A 302 -27.39 -3.78 -7.34
CA GLN A 302 -27.86 -5.05 -7.92
C GLN A 302 -26.88 -6.20 -7.67
N LYS A 303 -25.57 -5.93 -7.80
CA LYS A 303 -24.49 -6.89 -7.53
C LYS A 303 -23.59 -6.35 -6.43
N PRO A 304 -23.77 -6.78 -5.17
CA PRO A 304 -22.83 -6.50 -4.09
C PRO A 304 -21.42 -6.99 -4.46
N LEU A 305 -20.43 -6.21 -4.07
CA LEU A 305 -19.03 -6.57 -4.25
C LEU A 305 -18.56 -7.42 -3.06
N SER A 306 -17.41 -8.08 -3.19
CA SER A 306 -16.61 -8.48 -2.02
C SER A 306 -15.66 -7.35 -1.63
N ALA A 307 -15.20 -7.32 -0.39
CA ALA A 307 -14.10 -6.48 0.06
C ALA A 307 -12.95 -7.26 0.73
N LEU A 308 -11.72 -6.88 0.40
CA LEU A 308 -10.50 -7.24 1.12
C LEU A 308 -9.94 -5.99 1.80
N VAL A 309 -9.59 -6.07 3.09
CA VAL A 309 -8.97 -4.97 3.84
C VAL A 309 -7.62 -5.40 4.38
N PHE A 310 -6.62 -4.52 4.31
CA PHE A 310 -5.35 -4.66 4.99
C PHE A 310 -5.29 -3.74 6.21
N ASN A 311 -5.23 -4.35 7.41
CA ASN A 311 -5.01 -3.64 8.67
C ASN A 311 -3.66 -4.05 9.29
N PHE A 312 -2.88 -3.05 9.69
CA PHE A 312 -1.65 -3.24 10.45
C PHE A 312 -1.49 -2.08 11.43
N SER A 313 -0.90 -2.36 12.59
CA SER A 313 -0.53 -1.36 13.57
C SER A 313 0.63 -1.90 14.40
N GLU A 314 1.70 -1.10 14.51
CA GLU A 314 2.84 -1.41 15.35
C GLU A 314 2.42 -1.60 16.82
N TYR A 315 3.09 -2.52 17.51
CA TYR A 315 2.83 -2.84 18.90
C TYR A 315 3.45 -1.79 19.84
N ALA A 316 2.60 -1.05 20.56
CA ALA A 316 3.05 -0.04 21.54
C ALA A 316 2.79 -0.47 23.00
N SER A 317 1.74 -1.26 23.27
CA SER A 317 1.51 -1.92 24.56
C SER A 317 0.52 -3.08 24.43
N GLY A 318 0.40 -3.93 25.46
CA GLY A 318 -0.60 -4.99 25.53
C GLY A 318 -2.07 -4.52 25.46
N SER A 319 -2.31 -3.21 25.48
CA SER A 319 -3.63 -2.57 25.33
C SER A 319 -3.70 -1.60 24.13
N SER A 320 -2.68 -1.57 23.26
CA SER A 320 -2.67 -0.64 22.12
C SER A 320 -3.43 -1.13 20.89
N PHE A 321 -3.74 -2.43 20.81
CA PHE A 321 -4.54 -2.96 19.71
C PHE A 321 -6.00 -2.54 19.85
N ARG A 322 -6.57 -2.08 18.74
CA ARG A 322 -7.99 -1.76 18.57
C ARG A 322 -8.48 -2.53 17.34
N PRO A 323 -9.74 -2.99 17.30
CA PRO A 323 -10.28 -3.57 16.09
C PRO A 323 -10.29 -2.53 14.98
N CYS A 324 -10.05 -2.96 13.73
CA CYS A 324 -10.19 -2.13 12.54
C CYS A 324 -11.59 -1.50 12.52
N GLU A 325 -11.68 -0.18 12.27
CA GLU A 325 -12.95 0.57 12.30
C GLU A 325 -13.97 0.08 11.25
N LEU A 326 -13.49 -0.69 10.26
CA LEU A 326 -14.28 -1.34 9.22
C LEU A 326 -14.92 -2.66 9.69
N ALA A 327 -14.43 -3.31 10.74
CA ALA A 327 -15.09 -4.51 11.30
C ALA A 327 -16.50 -4.21 11.83
N PHE A 328 -16.75 -2.97 12.25
CA PHE A 328 -18.08 -2.50 12.66
C PHE A 328 -19.08 -2.39 11.48
N LEU A 329 -18.69 -2.67 10.23
CA LEU A 329 -19.62 -2.92 9.12
C LEU A 329 -20.52 -4.15 9.38
N ALA A 330 -20.13 -5.06 10.29
CA ALA A 330 -20.94 -6.17 10.76
C ALA A 330 -22.21 -5.73 11.51
N SER A 331 -22.14 -4.58 12.18
CA SER A 331 -23.15 -4.14 13.14
C SER A 331 -23.97 -2.97 12.60
N PRO A 332 -25.32 -3.00 12.66
CA PRO A 332 -26.17 -1.93 12.17
C PRO A 332 -26.10 -0.66 13.03
N SER A 333 -26.30 0.52 12.42
CA SER A 333 -26.44 1.78 13.15
C SER A 333 -27.75 1.80 13.94
N PRO A 334 -27.77 2.27 15.20
CA PRO A 334 -28.99 2.33 16.02
C PRO A 334 -29.96 3.45 15.56
N HIS A 335 -29.62 4.19 14.51
CA HIS A 335 -30.39 5.33 14.00
C HIS A 335 -31.29 4.98 12.79
N LEU A 336 -31.18 3.76 12.24
CA LEU A 336 -32.03 3.28 11.15
C LEU A 336 -32.93 2.12 11.64
N PRO A 337 -34.19 2.05 11.17
CA PRO A 337 -35.11 0.98 11.57
C PRO A 337 -34.75 -0.38 10.93
N ASN A 338 -34.26 -0.37 9.70
CA ASN A 338 -33.73 -1.57 9.05
C ASN A 338 -32.31 -1.85 9.55
N ARG A 339 -32.06 -3.06 10.06
CA ARG A 339 -30.74 -3.52 10.52
C ARG A 339 -29.82 -3.82 9.34
N LEU A 340 -29.32 -2.76 8.69
CA LEU A 340 -28.38 -2.83 7.57
C LEU A 340 -26.95 -3.11 8.06
N GLY A 341 -26.28 -4.07 7.45
CA GLY A 341 -24.89 -4.47 7.73
C GLY A 341 -24.31 -5.24 6.54
N ALA A 342 -23.00 -5.48 6.55
CA ALA A 342 -22.38 -6.43 5.62
C ALA A 342 -22.89 -7.86 5.88
N LYS A 343 -22.94 -8.72 4.85
CA LYS A 343 -23.45 -10.11 4.95
C LYS A 343 -22.69 -10.91 6.03
N LYS A 344 -21.38 -10.71 6.08
CA LYS A 344 -20.43 -11.36 7.01
C LYS A 344 -19.15 -10.52 7.09
N VAL A 345 -18.49 -10.54 8.24
CA VAL A 345 -17.17 -9.94 8.42
C VAL A 345 -16.18 -11.01 8.87
N ASN A 346 -15.31 -11.43 7.96
CA ASN A 346 -14.23 -12.37 8.21
C ASN A 346 -12.98 -11.58 8.65
N VAL A 347 -12.35 -11.93 9.77
CA VAL A 347 -11.07 -11.32 10.20
C VAL A 347 -9.99 -12.40 10.26
N LEU A 348 -8.99 -12.26 9.41
CA LEU A 348 -7.89 -13.19 9.23
C LEU A 348 -6.67 -12.62 9.96
N VAL A 349 -6.37 -13.17 11.13
CA VAL A 349 -5.39 -12.59 12.07
C VAL A 349 -4.05 -13.33 12.04
N SER A 350 -2.95 -12.65 12.34
CA SER A 350 -1.64 -13.30 12.53
C SER A 350 -1.75 -14.47 13.54
N PRO A 351 -1.35 -15.71 13.20
CA PRO A 351 -1.46 -16.87 14.09
C PRO A 351 -0.78 -16.65 15.46
N SER A 352 0.39 -16.00 15.46
CA SER A 352 1.17 -15.65 16.66
C SER A 352 0.51 -14.61 17.60
N ASN A 353 -0.63 -14.02 17.21
CA ASN A 353 -1.43 -13.11 18.04
C ASN A 353 -2.94 -13.45 17.99
N PHE A 354 -3.29 -14.69 17.58
CA PHE A 354 -4.67 -15.10 17.32
C PHE A 354 -5.60 -14.84 18.51
N LEU A 355 -5.29 -15.39 19.69
CA LEU A 355 -6.16 -15.31 20.89
C LEU A 355 -6.44 -13.87 21.32
N SER A 356 -5.45 -12.98 21.23
CA SER A 356 -5.58 -11.57 21.62
C SER A 356 -6.54 -10.81 20.70
N LEU A 357 -6.48 -11.09 19.40
CA LEU A 357 -7.33 -10.44 18.39
C LEU A 357 -8.70 -11.10 18.32
N GLU A 358 -8.80 -12.43 18.52
CA GLU A 358 -10.07 -13.14 18.67
C GLU A 358 -10.88 -12.56 19.84
N ALA A 359 -10.29 -12.44 21.04
CA ALA A 359 -10.93 -11.86 22.20
C ALA A 359 -11.29 -10.36 22.04
N LEU A 360 -10.68 -9.66 21.07
CA LEU A 360 -10.96 -8.26 20.75
C LEU A 360 -12.09 -8.12 19.72
N TYR A 361 -12.07 -8.93 18.65
CA TYR A 361 -13.03 -8.86 17.55
C TYR A 361 -14.34 -9.59 17.81
N THR A 362 -14.35 -10.66 18.61
CA THR A 362 -15.60 -11.37 19.01
C THR A 362 -16.55 -10.52 19.85
N GLN A 363 -16.10 -9.37 20.34
CA GLN A 363 -16.94 -8.35 20.98
C GLN A 363 -17.84 -7.60 19.99
N ILE A 364 -17.61 -7.71 18.67
CA ILE A 364 -18.40 -7.08 17.63
C ILE A 364 -19.38 -8.12 17.02
N PRO A 365 -20.70 -7.95 17.19
CA PRO A 365 -21.68 -8.86 16.61
C PRO A 365 -21.57 -8.94 15.08
N GLY A 366 -21.56 -10.17 14.54
CA GLY A 366 -21.46 -10.45 13.10
C GLY A 366 -20.02 -10.61 12.58
N VAL A 367 -19.00 -10.55 13.45
CA VAL A 367 -17.60 -10.81 13.11
C VAL A 367 -17.20 -12.25 13.42
N THR A 368 -16.54 -12.91 12.47
CA THR A 368 -15.91 -14.24 12.64
C THR A 368 -14.40 -14.12 12.48
N VAL A 369 -13.63 -14.67 13.42
CA VAL A 369 -12.15 -14.57 13.45
C VAL A 369 -11.53 -15.92 13.12
N GLN A 370 -10.47 -15.91 12.29
CA GLN A 370 -9.72 -17.11 11.87
C GLN A 370 -8.22 -16.77 11.75
N PRO A 371 -7.30 -17.74 11.92
CA PRO A 371 -5.89 -17.50 11.63
C PRO A 371 -5.67 -17.29 10.13
N PHE A 372 -4.86 -16.29 9.76
CA PHE A 372 -4.41 -16.10 8.37
C PHE A 372 -3.35 -17.14 8.04
N MET A 373 -3.78 -18.25 7.43
CA MET A 373 -2.91 -19.31 6.91
C MET A 373 -2.97 -19.38 5.38
N LEU A 374 -1.84 -19.70 4.77
CA LEU A 374 -1.72 -20.04 3.36
C LEU A 374 -1.79 -21.57 3.21
N ARG A 375 -2.77 -22.08 2.47
CA ARG A 375 -2.90 -23.53 2.22
C ARG A 375 -1.87 -23.93 1.15
N PRO A 376 -1.40 -25.19 1.08
CA PRO A 376 -0.43 -25.62 0.07
C PRO A 376 -0.84 -25.34 -1.39
N LYS A 377 -2.15 -25.35 -1.69
CA LYS A 377 -2.71 -24.97 -3.01
C LYS A 377 -2.64 -23.47 -3.32
N ASP A 378 -2.55 -22.62 -2.29
CA ASP A 378 -2.44 -21.15 -2.40
C ASP A 378 -0.97 -20.73 -2.61
N LEU A 379 -0.02 -21.66 -2.43
CA LEU A 379 1.39 -21.43 -2.70
C LEU A 379 1.68 -21.62 -4.20
N ASN A 380 2.47 -20.70 -4.73
CA ASN A 380 3.11 -20.81 -6.04
C ASN A 380 4.57 -20.35 -5.94
N ILE A 381 5.34 -20.55 -7.00
CA ILE A 381 6.80 -20.28 -7.01
C ILE A 381 7.10 -18.79 -6.77
N GLY A 382 6.24 -17.87 -7.23
CA GLY A 382 6.34 -16.44 -6.97
C GLY A 382 5.99 -16.05 -5.53
N THR A 383 4.95 -16.66 -4.97
CA THR A 383 4.58 -16.55 -3.54
C THR A 383 5.73 -17.01 -2.65
N MET A 384 6.27 -18.21 -2.91
CA MET A 384 7.39 -18.77 -2.16
C MET A 384 8.65 -17.90 -2.26
N LEU A 385 9.03 -17.47 -3.47
CA LEU A 385 10.16 -16.55 -3.66
C LEU A 385 9.97 -15.23 -2.89
N THR A 386 8.74 -14.69 -2.86
CA THR A 386 8.44 -13.46 -2.12
C THR A 386 8.54 -13.68 -0.61
N LEU A 387 8.01 -14.79 -0.07
CA LEU A 387 8.08 -15.15 1.36
C LEU A 387 9.50 -15.41 1.86
N MET A 388 10.39 -15.94 1.01
CA MET A 388 11.82 -16.10 1.34
C MET A 388 12.61 -14.79 1.21
N SER A 389 12.12 -13.82 0.44
CA SER A 389 12.80 -12.54 0.15
C SER A 389 12.49 -11.41 1.15
N VAL A 390 11.72 -11.66 2.20
CA VAL A 390 11.37 -10.63 3.20
C VAL A 390 12.62 -10.19 3.97
N ASN A 391 12.70 -8.90 4.29
CA ASN A 391 13.79 -8.25 5.04
C ASN A 391 15.14 -8.11 4.30
N GLN A 392 15.08 -7.75 3.01
CA GLN A 392 16.19 -7.14 2.25
C GLN A 392 16.55 -5.71 2.74
N THR A 393 16.87 -5.53 4.02
CA THR A 393 17.47 -4.28 4.55
C THR A 393 18.99 -4.23 4.35
N GLN A 394 19.59 -5.34 3.90
CA GLN A 394 20.99 -5.49 3.52
C GLN A 394 21.10 -6.28 2.19
N ALA A 395 22.32 -6.59 1.76
CA ALA A 395 22.55 -7.50 0.63
C ALA A 395 21.83 -8.85 0.85
N ALA A 396 21.36 -9.47 -0.24
CA ALA A 396 20.56 -10.69 -0.18
C ALA A 396 21.30 -11.82 0.61
N PRO A 397 20.62 -12.53 1.53
CA PRO A 397 21.22 -13.65 2.26
C PRO A 397 21.82 -14.70 1.32
N LEU A 398 22.96 -15.27 1.67
CA LEU A 398 23.69 -16.19 0.78
C LEU A 398 22.86 -17.42 0.37
N TYR A 399 21.93 -17.88 1.22
CA TYR A 399 21.00 -18.95 0.89
C TYR A 399 20.03 -18.58 -0.25
N MET A 400 19.75 -17.30 -0.50
CA MET A 400 18.77 -16.90 -1.52
C MET A 400 19.18 -17.26 -2.94
N GLY A 401 20.48 -17.37 -3.23
CA GLY A 401 20.96 -17.90 -4.51
C GLY A 401 20.58 -19.38 -4.70
N ILE A 402 20.64 -20.17 -3.62
CA ILE A 402 20.29 -21.59 -3.60
C ILE A 402 18.76 -21.76 -3.65
N VAL A 403 18.01 -21.03 -2.82
CA VAL A 403 16.54 -20.99 -2.86
C VAL A 403 16.03 -20.62 -4.25
N THR A 404 16.59 -19.58 -4.88
CA THR A 404 16.18 -19.14 -6.24
C THR A 404 16.53 -20.18 -7.30
N LYS A 405 17.65 -20.91 -7.16
CA LYS A 405 18.01 -22.04 -8.04
C LYS A 405 17.01 -23.19 -7.90
N ILE A 406 16.67 -23.59 -6.68
CA ILE A 406 15.71 -24.67 -6.40
C ILE A 406 14.32 -24.30 -6.96
N LEU A 407 13.83 -23.09 -6.68
CA LEU A 407 12.55 -22.60 -7.18
C LEU A 407 12.51 -22.51 -8.71
N ARG A 408 13.61 -22.11 -9.36
CA ARG A 408 13.73 -22.12 -10.83
C ARG A 408 13.71 -23.54 -11.39
N ASN A 409 14.42 -24.48 -10.77
CA ASN A 409 14.43 -25.88 -11.17
C ASN A 409 13.02 -26.48 -11.08
N MET A 410 12.32 -26.25 -9.96
CA MET A 410 10.92 -26.67 -9.81
C MET A 410 9.99 -26.06 -10.87
N ALA A 411 10.21 -24.80 -11.29
CA ALA A 411 9.46 -24.16 -12.37
C ALA A 411 9.75 -24.76 -13.76
N SER A 412 10.95 -25.29 -13.99
CA SER A 412 11.33 -25.95 -15.25
C SER A 412 10.90 -27.43 -15.30
N GLU A 413 10.78 -28.07 -14.14
CA GLU A 413 10.44 -29.50 -14.01
C GLU A 413 8.93 -29.75 -13.90
N GLY A 414 8.15 -28.78 -13.38
CA GLY A 414 6.71 -28.93 -13.12
C GLY A 414 5.86 -27.80 -13.70
N ALA A 415 4.97 -28.14 -14.63
CA ALA A 415 3.96 -27.24 -15.19
C ALA A 415 2.69 -27.12 -14.32
N GLY A 416 2.82 -27.18 -12.98
CA GLY A 416 1.69 -27.36 -12.06
C GLY A 416 1.89 -26.81 -10.65
N VAL A 417 0.98 -27.20 -9.74
CA VAL A 417 0.89 -26.70 -8.36
C VAL A 417 2.21 -26.90 -7.59
N PHE A 418 2.60 -25.88 -6.82
CA PHE A 418 3.83 -25.91 -6.05
C PHE A 418 3.74 -26.88 -4.86
N ASN A 419 4.75 -27.73 -4.70
CA ASN A 419 4.81 -28.74 -3.65
C ASN A 419 5.79 -28.31 -2.55
N TYR A 420 5.27 -27.91 -1.39
CA TYR A 420 6.09 -27.43 -0.27
C TYR A 420 6.99 -28.53 0.36
N PRO A 421 6.51 -29.76 0.63
CA PRO A 421 7.38 -30.85 1.08
C PRO A 421 8.58 -31.15 0.15
N GLU A 422 8.38 -31.16 -1.16
CA GLU A 422 9.47 -31.36 -2.14
C GLU A 422 10.43 -30.16 -2.18
N PHE A 423 9.93 -28.93 -2.00
CA PHE A 423 10.79 -27.75 -1.84
C PHE A 423 11.67 -27.85 -0.59
N ARG A 424 11.12 -28.27 0.56
CA ARG A 424 11.88 -28.44 1.80
C ARG A 424 12.93 -29.56 1.67
N ARG A 425 12.56 -30.71 1.11
CA ARG A 425 13.48 -31.81 0.80
C ARG A 425 14.65 -31.35 -0.10
N ARG A 426 14.38 -30.50 -1.10
CA ARG A 426 15.42 -29.93 -1.99
C ARG A 426 16.32 -28.90 -1.31
N LEU A 427 15.90 -28.27 -0.21
CA LEU A 427 16.77 -27.40 0.60
C LEU A 427 17.69 -28.22 1.50
N GLU A 428 17.17 -29.29 2.09
CA GLU A 428 17.94 -30.24 2.92
C GLU A 428 19.02 -30.96 2.06
N ASP A 429 18.69 -31.36 0.83
CA ASP A 429 19.64 -31.90 -0.16
C ASP A 429 20.68 -30.86 -0.67
N ALA A 430 20.52 -29.56 -0.40
CA ALA A 430 21.24 -28.51 -1.12
C ALA A 430 22.71 -28.32 -0.72
N GLY A 431 23.16 -28.93 0.38
CA GLY A 431 24.55 -28.81 0.87
C GLY A 431 24.93 -27.39 1.31
N LEU A 432 24.02 -26.70 2.00
CA LEU A 432 24.24 -25.37 2.59
C LEU A 432 25.39 -25.39 3.61
N ASP A 433 26.10 -24.27 3.75
CA ASP A 433 26.97 -24.09 4.94
C ASP A 433 26.09 -23.97 6.19
N ARG A 434 26.56 -24.53 7.31
CA ARG A 434 25.82 -24.57 8.58
C ARG A 434 25.26 -23.20 8.99
N LYS A 435 25.96 -22.09 8.75
CA LYS A 435 25.43 -20.75 9.10
C LYS A 435 24.34 -20.28 8.15
N GLN A 436 24.42 -20.67 6.87
CA GLN A 436 23.37 -20.40 5.88
C GLN A 436 22.12 -21.20 6.22
N GLU A 437 22.29 -22.45 6.64
CA GLU A 437 21.25 -23.36 7.12
C GLU A 437 20.57 -22.84 8.42
N GLU A 438 21.35 -22.44 9.44
CA GLU A 438 20.82 -21.88 10.69
C GLU A 438 19.97 -20.61 10.44
N PHE A 439 20.37 -19.71 9.52
CA PHE A 439 19.55 -18.55 9.12
C PHE A 439 18.39 -18.90 8.17
N LEU A 440 18.47 -20.01 7.44
CA LEU A 440 17.41 -20.47 6.55
C LEU A 440 16.26 -21.06 7.37
N TYR A 441 16.54 -21.93 8.35
CA TYR A 441 15.49 -22.49 9.21
C TYR A 441 14.78 -21.40 10.00
N GLN A 442 15.48 -20.42 10.59
CA GLN A 442 14.83 -19.26 11.24
C GLN A 442 13.88 -18.48 10.31
N ARG A 443 14.12 -18.49 8.99
CA ARG A 443 13.22 -17.89 7.99
C ARG A 443 12.07 -18.83 7.63
N LEU A 444 12.31 -20.14 7.60
CA LEU A 444 11.30 -21.17 7.35
C LEU A 444 10.34 -21.31 8.54
N ASP A 445 10.81 -21.36 9.78
CA ASP A 445 9.99 -21.46 10.99
C ASP A 445 8.93 -20.34 11.05
N LEU A 446 9.33 -19.11 10.76
CA LEU A 446 8.43 -17.95 10.67
C LEU A 446 7.45 -18.08 9.50
N LEU A 447 7.87 -18.69 8.38
CA LEU A 447 7.02 -18.88 7.19
C LEU A 447 5.99 -20.00 7.42
N GLU A 448 6.43 -21.15 7.95
CA GLU A 448 5.62 -22.30 8.33
C GLU A 448 4.59 -21.94 9.40
N SER A 449 4.86 -20.95 10.27
CA SER A 449 3.85 -20.39 11.19
C SER A 449 2.65 -19.70 10.51
N PHE A 450 2.71 -19.46 9.19
CA PHE A 450 1.61 -19.01 8.33
C PHE A 450 1.21 -20.05 7.26
N LEU A 451 1.64 -21.32 7.36
CA LEU A 451 1.24 -22.39 6.44
C LEU A 451 0.26 -23.38 7.09
N ASP A 452 -0.86 -23.66 6.44
CA ASP A 452 -1.77 -24.74 6.83
C ASP A 452 -1.33 -26.08 6.21
N LEU A 453 -0.23 -26.64 6.74
CA LEU A 453 0.33 -27.91 6.25
C LEU A 453 -0.60 -29.11 6.49
N ASP A 454 -1.45 -29.04 7.52
CA ASP A 454 -2.38 -30.11 7.90
C ASP A 454 -3.73 -30.05 7.14
N GLY A 455 -3.98 -29.01 6.36
CA GLY A 455 -5.25 -28.80 5.64
C GLY A 455 -6.44 -28.50 6.55
N SER A 456 -6.16 -27.95 7.74
CA SER A 456 -7.10 -27.65 8.83
C SER A 456 -7.99 -26.42 8.57
N THR A 457 -7.63 -25.54 7.63
CA THR A 457 -8.26 -24.23 7.45
C THR A 457 -9.14 -24.14 6.20
N THR A 458 -10.41 -23.80 6.42
CA THR A 458 -11.29 -23.26 5.39
C THR A 458 -10.92 -21.81 5.12
N GLY A 459 -9.85 -21.58 4.34
CA GLY A 459 -9.50 -20.23 3.87
C GLY A 459 -10.65 -19.56 3.10
N PRO A 460 -10.73 -18.22 3.11
CA PRO A 460 -11.94 -17.42 2.81
C PRO A 460 -12.51 -17.65 1.41
N ASP A 461 -13.85 -17.66 1.33
CA ASP A 461 -14.60 -17.86 0.08
C ASP A 461 -14.77 -16.56 -0.74
N PHE A 462 -14.61 -15.38 -0.11
CA PHE A 462 -14.71 -14.04 -0.73
C PHE A 462 -16.05 -13.73 -1.44
N ASP A 463 -17.15 -14.19 -0.86
CA ASP A 463 -18.52 -13.99 -1.34
C ASP A 463 -18.94 -12.51 -1.52
N ALA A 464 -19.85 -12.28 -2.46
CA ALA A 464 -20.56 -11.01 -2.63
C ALA A 464 -21.27 -10.56 -1.33
N GLY A 465 -21.07 -9.29 -0.96
CA GLY A 465 -21.60 -8.66 0.26
C GLY A 465 -20.77 -8.93 1.53
N GLU A 466 -19.70 -9.72 1.44
CA GLU A 466 -18.78 -9.98 2.55
C GLU A 466 -17.54 -9.08 2.54
N ILE A 467 -16.90 -8.99 3.70
CA ILE A 467 -15.65 -8.26 3.88
C ILE A 467 -14.66 -9.13 4.67
N SER A 468 -13.46 -9.31 4.09
CA SER A 468 -12.35 -10.06 4.67
C SER A 468 -11.24 -9.09 5.08
N ILE A 469 -10.99 -8.96 6.38
CA ILE A 469 -9.96 -8.08 6.95
C ILE A 469 -8.75 -8.93 7.31
N ILE A 470 -7.64 -8.78 6.60
CA ILE A 470 -6.35 -9.35 7.02
C ILE A 470 -5.75 -8.38 8.05
N ASP A 471 -5.67 -8.83 9.29
CA ASP A 471 -5.13 -8.05 10.41
C ASP A 471 -3.81 -8.64 10.91
N LEU A 472 -2.72 -7.94 10.60
CA LEU A 472 -1.36 -8.36 10.96
C LEU A 472 -0.79 -7.53 12.12
N SER A 473 -1.64 -6.88 12.92
CA SER A 473 -1.25 -6.28 14.21
C SER A 473 -0.76 -7.35 15.20
N CYS A 474 0.54 -7.62 15.17
CA CYS A 474 1.19 -8.68 15.93
C CYS A 474 2.57 -8.22 16.41
N PRO A 475 2.97 -8.46 17.68
CA PRO A 475 4.29 -8.08 18.18
C PRO A 475 5.48 -8.74 17.44
N PHE A 476 5.21 -9.80 16.67
CA PHE A 476 6.20 -10.61 15.95
C PHE A 476 6.20 -10.38 14.43
N VAL A 477 5.35 -9.49 13.91
CA VAL A 477 5.24 -9.17 12.48
C VAL A 477 5.66 -7.73 12.26
N ASP A 478 6.70 -7.52 11.43
CA ASP A 478 7.12 -6.18 11.02
C ASP A 478 6.35 -5.69 9.77
N ALA A 479 6.41 -4.39 9.50
CA ALA A 479 5.77 -3.76 8.34
C ALA A 479 6.19 -4.41 7.00
N SER A 480 7.43 -4.91 6.90
CA SER A 480 7.94 -5.61 5.72
C SER A 480 7.24 -6.96 5.50
N THR A 481 7.10 -7.76 6.56
CA THR A 481 6.41 -9.05 6.53
C THR A 481 4.93 -8.85 6.29
N ALA A 482 4.31 -7.84 6.93
CA ALA A 482 2.93 -7.45 6.67
C ALA A 482 2.70 -7.07 5.19
N CYS A 483 3.56 -6.24 4.59
CA CYS A 483 3.45 -5.88 3.17
C CYS A 483 3.51 -7.10 2.23
N VAL A 484 4.33 -8.11 2.54
CA VAL A 484 4.42 -9.33 1.72
C VAL A 484 3.20 -10.24 1.92
N LEU A 485 2.74 -10.43 3.16
CA LEU A 485 1.53 -11.21 3.43
C LEU A 485 0.27 -10.55 2.84
N PHE A 486 0.16 -9.21 2.88
CA PHE A 486 -0.88 -8.46 2.16
C PHE A 486 -0.79 -8.63 0.65
N LYS A 487 0.41 -8.57 0.05
CA LYS A 487 0.60 -8.82 -1.39
C LYS A 487 0.13 -10.23 -1.79
N ILE A 488 0.34 -11.23 -0.94
CA ILE A 488 -0.08 -12.61 -1.18
C ILE A 488 -1.60 -12.75 -1.02
N GLY A 489 -2.18 -12.22 0.06
CA GLY A 489 -3.63 -12.16 0.26
C GLY A 489 -4.36 -11.41 -0.86
N MET A 490 -3.74 -10.36 -1.42
CA MET A 490 -4.23 -9.67 -2.62
C MET A 490 -4.26 -10.58 -3.85
N GLY A 491 -3.22 -11.39 -4.05
CA GLY A 491 -3.17 -12.37 -5.15
C GLY A 491 -4.29 -13.39 -5.05
N LEU A 492 -4.40 -14.07 -3.91
CA LEU A 492 -5.45 -15.07 -3.64
C LEU A 492 -6.86 -14.50 -3.78
N TYR A 493 -7.05 -13.23 -3.42
CA TYR A 493 -8.32 -12.54 -3.60
C TYR A 493 -8.60 -12.16 -5.07
N LEU A 494 -7.61 -11.76 -5.85
CA LEU A 494 -7.78 -11.49 -7.28
C LEU A 494 -7.98 -12.79 -8.09
N GLU A 495 -7.45 -13.91 -7.60
CA GLU A 495 -7.64 -15.26 -8.13
C GLU A 495 -8.96 -15.92 -7.65
N SER A 496 -9.65 -15.35 -6.65
CA SER A 496 -10.99 -15.78 -6.21
C SER A 496 -12.10 -15.43 -7.23
N ASP A 497 -13.31 -15.98 -7.03
CA ASP A 497 -14.42 -15.97 -8.02
C ASP A 497 -14.46 -14.71 -8.88
N SER A 498 -14.18 -14.89 -10.17
CA SER A 498 -14.10 -13.80 -11.12
C SER A 498 -15.45 -13.17 -11.50
N THR A 499 -16.59 -13.78 -11.14
CA THR A 499 -17.92 -13.18 -11.37
C THR A 499 -18.26 -12.12 -10.31
N THR A 500 -17.75 -12.30 -9.09
CA THR A 500 -17.88 -11.35 -7.98
C THR A 500 -16.91 -10.18 -8.16
N GLY A 501 -17.47 -8.97 -8.32
CA GLY A 501 -16.70 -7.73 -8.38
C GLY A 501 -16.02 -7.40 -7.05
N LYS A 502 -14.85 -6.76 -7.10
CA LYS A 502 -13.91 -6.71 -5.96
C LYS A 502 -13.67 -5.29 -5.48
N VAL A 503 -13.49 -5.13 -4.18
CA VAL A 503 -12.88 -3.94 -3.54
C VAL A 503 -11.65 -4.38 -2.75
N ILE A 504 -10.55 -3.63 -2.84
CA ILE A 504 -9.34 -3.77 -2.04
C ILE A 504 -9.16 -2.47 -1.26
N VAL A 505 -8.95 -2.54 0.05
CA VAL A 505 -8.81 -1.38 0.94
C VAL A 505 -7.51 -1.46 1.73
N LEU A 506 -6.69 -0.44 1.58
CA LEU A 506 -5.52 -0.21 2.43
C LEU A 506 -5.94 0.78 3.51
N ASP A 507 -6.18 0.32 4.74
CA ASP A 507 -6.50 1.22 5.84
C ASP A 507 -5.23 1.70 6.56
N GLU A 508 -5.24 2.97 7.01
CA GLU A 508 -4.12 3.69 7.64
C GLU A 508 -2.74 3.39 7.02
N ALA A 509 -2.65 3.35 5.68
CA ALA A 509 -1.56 2.74 4.90
C ALA A 509 -0.13 3.16 5.27
N HIS A 510 0.09 4.42 5.69
CA HIS A 510 1.36 4.92 6.22
C HIS A 510 2.00 4.07 7.35
N LYS A 511 1.22 3.27 8.07
CA LYS A 511 1.72 2.37 9.13
C LYS A 511 2.56 1.20 8.60
N TYR A 512 2.45 0.86 7.31
CA TYR A 512 3.21 -0.25 6.70
C TYR A 512 3.86 0.12 5.36
N MET A 513 3.26 1.03 4.58
CA MET A 513 3.79 1.53 3.31
C MET A 513 4.98 2.49 3.51
N THR A 514 6.07 1.94 4.03
CA THR A 514 7.35 2.58 4.34
C THR A 514 8.32 2.48 3.16
N ASP A 515 9.54 3.05 3.24
CA ASP A 515 10.53 3.00 2.14
C ASP A 515 11.24 1.63 1.95
N THR A 516 10.60 0.53 2.36
CA THR A 516 11.16 -0.83 2.30
C THR A 516 10.98 -1.51 0.93
N PRO A 517 11.83 -2.48 0.55
CA PRO A 517 11.62 -3.26 -0.68
C PRO A 517 10.30 -4.03 -0.70
N ALA A 518 9.82 -4.48 0.46
CA ALA A 518 8.53 -5.15 0.61
C ALA A 518 7.34 -4.22 0.33
N SER A 519 7.35 -3.02 0.92
CA SER A 519 6.37 -1.96 0.63
C SER A 519 6.38 -1.56 -0.85
N LYS A 520 7.56 -1.43 -1.46
CA LYS A 520 7.72 -1.17 -2.91
C LYS A 520 7.13 -2.31 -3.76
N ALA A 521 7.34 -3.57 -3.37
CA ALA A 521 6.77 -4.73 -4.06
C ALA A 521 5.24 -4.84 -3.91
N LEU A 522 4.66 -4.38 -2.79
CA LEU A 522 3.21 -4.22 -2.63
C LEU A 522 2.69 -3.04 -3.47
N THR A 523 3.40 -1.91 -3.48
CA THR A 523 3.06 -0.71 -4.25
C THR A 523 2.98 -0.99 -5.75
N GLU A 524 4.01 -1.58 -6.34
CA GLU A 524 4.01 -1.88 -7.79
C GLU A 524 2.95 -2.95 -8.15
N ALA A 525 2.65 -3.89 -7.23
CA ALA A 525 1.54 -4.82 -7.42
C ALA A 525 0.18 -4.11 -7.42
N LEU A 526 -0.08 -3.20 -6.49
CA LEU A 526 -1.28 -2.36 -6.45
C LEU A 526 -1.39 -1.45 -7.68
N MET A 527 -0.29 -0.86 -8.14
CA MET A 527 -0.26 -0.12 -9.41
C MET A 527 -0.61 -1.01 -10.60
N GLY A 528 -0.20 -2.28 -10.60
CA GLY A 528 -0.63 -3.29 -11.57
C GLY A 528 -2.14 -3.52 -11.53
N VAL A 529 -2.72 -3.72 -10.34
CA VAL A 529 -4.17 -3.89 -10.14
C VAL A 529 -4.95 -2.66 -10.61
N ILE A 530 -4.55 -1.44 -10.24
CA ILE A 530 -5.24 -0.21 -10.64
C ILE A 530 -5.18 -0.02 -12.16
N ARG A 531 -4.01 -0.24 -12.79
CA ARG A 531 -3.87 -0.19 -14.27
C ARG A 531 -4.72 -1.24 -14.99
N GLN A 532 -4.95 -2.39 -14.35
CA GLN A 532 -5.74 -3.50 -14.89
C GLN A 532 -7.14 -3.60 -14.25
N GLN A 533 -7.65 -2.54 -13.60
CA GLN A 533 -8.85 -2.63 -12.76
C GLN A 533 -10.11 -3.04 -13.55
N ARG A 534 -10.17 -2.73 -14.85
CA ARG A 534 -11.21 -3.19 -15.80
C ARG A 534 -11.12 -4.68 -16.17
N HIS A 535 -10.00 -5.35 -15.93
CA HIS A 535 -9.85 -6.80 -16.12
C HIS A 535 -10.25 -7.59 -14.87
N TYR A 536 -9.90 -7.08 -13.67
CA TYR A 536 -10.24 -7.73 -12.39
C TYR A 536 -11.62 -7.34 -11.82
N GLY A 537 -12.33 -6.41 -12.46
CA GLY A 537 -13.57 -5.83 -11.91
C GLY A 537 -13.36 -5.15 -10.55
N ALA A 538 -12.15 -4.63 -10.31
CA ALA A 538 -11.65 -4.25 -8.99
C ALA A 538 -11.78 -2.75 -8.71
N ARG A 539 -11.95 -2.39 -7.44
CA ARG A 539 -11.83 -1.03 -6.91
C ARG A 539 -10.74 -1.00 -5.86
N VAL A 540 -9.98 0.09 -5.76
CA VAL A 540 -8.89 0.21 -4.78
C VAL A 540 -9.07 1.49 -3.96
N ILE A 541 -9.18 1.37 -2.65
CA ILE A 541 -9.33 2.49 -1.72
C ILE A 541 -8.09 2.56 -0.82
N ILE A 542 -7.41 3.69 -0.79
CA ILE A 542 -6.18 3.91 -0.01
C ILE A 542 -6.49 4.98 1.04
N SER A 543 -6.60 4.57 2.31
CA SER A 543 -6.75 5.48 3.44
C SER A 543 -5.40 5.71 4.12
N THR A 544 -4.97 6.96 4.28
CA THR A 544 -3.67 7.27 4.88
C THR A 544 -3.67 8.62 5.60
N GLN A 545 -2.95 8.76 6.72
CA GLN A 545 -2.74 10.11 7.28
C GLN A 545 -1.77 10.92 6.41
N GLU A 546 -0.73 10.26 5.89
CA GLU A 546 0.31 10.90 5.08
C GLU A 546 0.08 10.62 3.59
N PRO A 547 -0.17 11.64 2.73
CA PRO A 547 -0.26 11.46 1.29
C PRO A 547 1.10 11.17 0.63
N SER A 548 2.21 11.44 1.33
CA SER A 548 3.58 11.23 0.86
C SER A 548 4.00 9.76 0.67
N ILE A 549 3.19 8.79 1.11
CA ILE A 549 3.54 7.35 1.06
C ILE A 549 3.88 6.83 -0.34
N SER A 550 3.18 7.30 -1.37
CA SER A 550 3.45 6.97 -2.77
C SER A 550 2.69 7.91 -3.71
N PRO A 551 3.34 8.97 -4.22
CA PRO A 551 2.76 9.84 -5.25
C PRO A 551 2.27 9.04 -6.47
N LYS A 552 3.00 7.99 -6.84
CA LYS A 552 2.65 7.04 -7.92
C LYS A 552 1.26 6.39 -7.79
N LEU A 553 0.72 6.28 -6.58
CA LEU A 553 -0.63 5.76 -6.36
C LEU A 553 -1.68 6.88 -6.49
N ILE A 554 -1.34 8.12 -6.13
CA ILE A 554 -2.21 9.29 -6.34
C ILE A 554 -2.36 9.58 -7.84
N ASP A 555 -1.27 9.49 -8.62
CA ASP A 555 -1.26 9.56 -10.10
C ASP A 555 -2.31 8.64 -10.78
N LEU A 556 -2.66 7.53 -10.12
CA LEU A 556 -3.58 6.52 -10.63
C LEU A 556 -4.97 6.56 -9.97
N CYS A 557 -5.26 7.52 -9.09
CA CYS A 557 -6.53 7.60 -8.36
C CYS A 557 -7.57 8.49 -9.06
N SER A 558 -8.65 7.86 -9.55
CA SER A 558 -9.82 8.53 -10.13
C SER A 558 -10.60 9.42 -9.16
N ILE A 559 -10.43 9.23 -7.84
CA ILE A 559 -11.02 10.06 -6.79
C ILE A 559 -9.92 10.39 -5.77
N THR A 560 -9.82 11.65 -5.35
CA THR A 560 -8.98 12.09 -4.23
C THR A 560 -9.84 12.85 -3.21
N VAL A 561 -9.92 12.35 -1.97
CA VAL A 561 -10.70 12.93 -0.87
C VAL A 561 -9.75 13.45 0.21
N MET A 562 -9.71 14.77 0.35
CA MET A 562 -8.88 15.50 1.31
C MET A 562 -9.72 15.96 2.51
N HIS A 563 -9.69 15.20 3.60
CA HIS A 563 -10.17 15.69 4.89
C HIS A 563 -9.18 16.71 5.49
N ARG A 564 -9.56 17.35 6.61
CA ARG A 564 -8.72 18.32 7.32
C ARG A 564 -7.28 17.82 7.53
N PHE A 565 -6.31 18.63 7.10
CA PHE A 565 -4.91 18.55 7.49
C PHE A 565 -4.28 19.95 7.54
N SER A 566 -3.02 20.06 7.97
CA SER A 566 -2.32 21.33 8.17
C SER A 566 -0.87 21.38 7.66
N SER A 567 -0.36 20.30 7.04
CA SER A 567 0.98 20.29 6.41
C SER A 567 0.92 20.95 5.01
N PRO A 568 1.74 22.00 4.74
CA PRO A 568 1.91 22.52 3.39
C PRO A 568 2.55 21.50 2.44
N GLU A 569 3.42 20.62 2.95
CA GLU A 569 4.14 19.61 2.19
C GLU A 569 3.19 18.52 1.67
N TRP A 570 2.20 18.14 2.46
CA TRP A 570 1.11 17.26 2.04
C TRP A 570 0.29 17.88 0.90
N LEU A 571 0.01 19.20 0.97
CA LEU A 571 -0.64 19.92 -0.13
C LEU A 571 0.27 20.03 -1.38
N ASP A 572 1.59 20.15 -1.21
CA ASP A 572 2.55 20.15 -2.32
C ASP A 572 2.68 18.78 -3.02
N VAL A 573 2.38 17.68 -2.33
CA VAL A 573 2.20 16.37 -2.96
C VAL A 573 0.88 16.34 -3.72
N LEU A 574 -0.23 16.79 -3.09
CA LEU A 574 -1.57 16.68 -3.68
C LEU A 574 -1.77 17.62 -4.90
N ARG A 575 -1.33 18.89 -4.85
CA ARG A 575 -1.45 19.85 -5.98
C ARG A 575 -0.62 19.49 -7.23
N ARG A 576 0.20 18.42 -7.21
CA ARG A 576 0.86 17.90 -8.42
C ARG A 576 -0.04 17.00 -9.25
N HIS A 577 -1.08 16.45 -8.64
CA HIS A 577 -2.00 15.47 -9.24
C HIS A 577 -3.45 15.99 -9.29
N ILE A 578 -3.66 17.24 -8.87
CA ILE A 578 -4.95 17.94 -8.90
C ILE A 578 -4.78 19.15 -9.80
N LEU A 579 -5.57 19.22 -10.86
CA LEU A 579 -5.69 20.42 -11.68
C LEU A 579 -6.43 21.47 -10.84
N VAL A 580 -5.68 22.48 -10.37
CA VAL A 580 -6.25 23.69 -9.76
C VAL A 580 -5.90 24.82 -10.70
N THR A 581 -6.91 25.36 -11.39
CA THR A 581 -6.75 26.57 -12.20
C THR A 581 -6.43 27.75 -11.27
N ASP A 582 -5.20 28.25 -11.35
CA ASP A 582 -4.78 29.47 -10.67
C ASP A 582 -5.32 30.72 -11.40
N GLU A 583 -6.66 30.84 -11.49
CA GLU A 583 -7.31 32.08 -11.93
C GLU A 583 -7.02 33.23 -10.94
N GLU A 584 -6.96 34.46 -11.45
CA GLU A 584 -6.30 35.60 -10.81
C GLU A 584 -7.00 36.11 -9.53
N GLY A 585 -6.75 35.44 -8.39
CA GLY A 585 -7.19 35.88 -7.07
C GLY A 585 -6.68 35.02 -5.90
N ASP A 586 -6.86 35.49 -4.65
CA ASP A 586 -6.38 34.81 -3.42
C ASP A 586 -7.08 33.46 -3.12
N ARG A 587 -7.95 32.98 -4.03
CA ARG A 587 -8.62 31.66 -3.94
C ARG A 587 -7.81 30.54 -4.62
N GLY A 588 -7.22 30.79 -5.80
CA GLY A 588 -6.35 29.81 -6.48
C GLY A 588 -5.06 29.56 -5.69
N ASN A 589 -4.50 30.63 -5.11
CA ASN A 589 -3.33 30.65 -4.23
C ASN A 589 -3.27 29.44 -3.27
N LYS A 590 -2.13 28.73 -3.27
CA LYS A 590 -1.81 27.63 -2.34
C LYS A 590 -2.18 27.92 -0.87
N VAL A 591 -2.00 29.17 -0.43
CA VAL A 591 -2.33 29.61 0.94
C VAL A 591 -3.84 29.65 1.18
N GLY A 592 -4.64 30.00 0.17
CA GLY A 592 -6.11 29.97 0.20
C GLY A 592 -6.64 28.55 0.35
N LEU A 593 -6.22 27.64 -0.54
CA LEU A 593 -6.64 26.23 -0.49
C LEU A 593 -6.23 25.53 0.82
N LEU A 594 -5.01 25.75 1.32
CA LEU A 594 -4.60 25.19 2.61
C LEU A 594 -5.46 25.74 3.77
N ARG A 595 -5.80 27.03 3.74
CA ARG A 595 -6.66 27.70 4.72
C ARG A 595 -8.09 27.14 4.70
N GLU A 596 -8.60 26.71 3.55
CA GLU A 596 -9.88 26.02 3.43
C GLU A 596 -9.83 24.58 3.98
N ILE A 597 -8.84 23.78 3.56
CA ILE A 597 -8.64 22.41 4.06
C ILE A 597 -8.49 22.41 5.59
N MET A 598 -7.75 23.37 6.17
CA MET A 598 -7.61 23.54 7.62
C MET A 598 -8.93 23.88 8.35
N ARG A 599 -9.93 24.44 7.65
CA ARG A 599 -11.23 24.85 8.21
C ARG A 599 -12.30 23.76 8.15
N LEU A 600 -12.07 22.67 7.42
CA LEU A 600 -13.01 21.54 7.33
C LEU A 600 -13.37 20.98 8.71
N LYS A 601 -14.66 20.75 8.95
CA LYS A 601 -15.14 20.05 10.15
C LYS A 601 -14.95 18.54 9.98
N THR A 602 -15.07 17.78 11.07
CA THR A 602 -14.99 16.32 10.99
C THR A 602 -16.15 15.79 10.12
N GLY A 603 -15.82 15.01 9.10
CA GLY A 603 -16.78 14.56 8.07
C GLY A 603 -17.01 15.52 6.91
N GLU A 604 -16.29 16.65 6.85
CA GLU A 604 -16.17 17.49 5.64
C GLU A 604 -14.82 17.21 4.94
N ALA A 605 -14.83 17.21 3.61
CA ALA A 605 -13.64 17.03 2.78
C ALA A 605 -13.71 17.89 1.51
N MET A 606 -12.55 18.20 0.94
CA MET A 606 -12.45 18.62 -0.46
C MET A 606 -12.25 17.37 -1.33
N VAL A 607 -12.94 17.28 -2.46
CA VAL A 607 -12.97 16.11 -3.35
C VAL A 607 -12.58 16.53 -4.75
N PHE A 608 -11.62 15.82 -5.33
CA PHE A 608 -11.24 15.92 -6.74
C PHE A 608 -11.55 14.60 -7.43
N ALA A 609 -12.21 14.63 -8.58
CA ALA A 609 -12.57 13.44 -9.35
C ALA A 609 -12.74 13.80 -10.84
N PRO A 610 -11.72 13.59 -11.70
CA PRO A 610 -11.71 14.13 -13.06
C PRO A 610 -12.86 13.68 -13.99
N SER A 611 -13.46 12.52 -13.74
CA SER A 611 -14.64 12.05 -14.49
C SER A 611 -15.97 12.26 -13.77
N ALA A 612 -16.02 13.13 -12.76
CA ALA A 612 -17.29 13.43 -12.09
C ALA A 612 -18.20 14.35 -12.92
N ILE A 613 -19.52 14.20 -12.78
CA ILE A 613 -20.53 15.00 -13.50
C ILE A 613 -21.43 15.74 -12.51
N PHE A 614 -21.53 17.06 -12.64
CA PHE A 614 -22.22 17.94 -11.69
C PHE A 614 -23.09 18.98 -12.38
N GLY A 615 -24.39 18.99 -12.07
CA GLY A 615 -25.33 19.99 -12.57
C GLY A 615 -26.04 19.58 -13.86
N ALA A 616 -26.93 20.46 -14.32
CA ALA A 616 -27.72 20.29 -15.53
C ALA A 616 -26.85 20.20 -16.81
N ARG A 617 -27.50 19.81 -17.92
CA ARG A 617 -26.90 19.89 -19.26
C ARG A 617 -26.44 21.33 -19.57
N ASP A 618 -25.32 21.45 -20.28
CA ASP A 618 -24.79 22.72 -20.78
C ASP A 618 -25.61 23.29 -21.96
N GLU A 619 -25.19 24.46 -22.47
CA GLU A 619 -25.86 25.15 -23.59
C GLU A 619 -25.86 24.34 -24.91
N THR A 620 -25.05 23.28 -25.00
CA THR A 620 -24.97 22.32 -26.12
C THR A 620 -25.55 20.94 -25.79
N GLY A 621 -26.32 20.83 -24.70
CA GLY A 621 -26.95 19.57 -24.27
C GLY A 621 -25.98 18.54 -23.66
N GLY A 622 -24.70 18.88 -23.52
CA GLY A 622 -23.67 18.03 -22.91
C GLY A 622 -23.78 17.98 -21.39
N TRP A 623 -23.22 16.95 -20.76
CA TRP A 623 -23.13 16.87 -19.30
C TRP A 623 -21.91 17.65 -18.80
N LYS A 624 -22.11 18.60 -17.87
CA LYS A 624 -20.97 19.34 -17.28
C LYS A 624 -20.08 18.40 -16.45
N ILE A 625 -18.89 18.10 -16.98
CA ILE A 625 -17.85 17.34 -16.30
C ILE A 625 -17.09 18.27 -15.35
N GLY A 626 -17.00 17.91 -14.08
CA GLY A 626 -16.28 18.65 -13.03
C GLY A 626 -14.76 18.42 -13.06
N ALA A 627 -14.15 18.28 -14.24
CA ALA A 627 -12.80 17.74 -14.41
C ALA A 627 -11.71 18.54 -13.67
N ASP A 628 -11.85 19.87 -13.62
CA ASP A 628 -10.94 20.82 -12.98
C ASP A 628 -11.51 21.42 -11.67
N GLU A 629 -12.69 20.95 -11.21
CA GLU A 629 -13.37 21.53 -10.04
C GLU A 629 -13.10 20.74 -8.75
N LEU A 630 -12.64 21.46 -7.72
CA LEU A 630 -12.44 20.88 -6.38
C LEU A 630 -13.70 21.06 -5.53
N LEU A 631 -14.50 20.00 -5.40
CA LEU A 631 -15.80 20.03 -4.75
C LEU A 631 -15.70 19.87 -3.23
N LYS A 632 -16.29 20.79 -2.47
CA LYS A 632 -16.46 20.64 -1.03
C LYS A 632 -17.67 19.73 -0.74
N MET A 633 -17.41 18.57 -0.12
CA MET A 633 -18.43 17.57 0.22
C MET A 633 -18.48 17.31 1.74
N ARG A 634 -19.68 17.20 2.29
CA ARG A 634 -19.92 16.58 3.60
C ARG A 634 -20.33 15.12 3.40
N MET A 635 -19.63 14.21 4.06
CA MET A 635 -19.95 12.78 4.03
C MET A 635 -21.36 12.52 4.60
N ARG A 636 -22.10 11.58 4.02
CA ARG A 636 -23.33 11.09 4.64
C ARG A 636 -23.00 10.35 5.95
N LYS A 637 -23.98 10.24 6.84
CA LYS A 637 -23.86 9.37 8.02
C LYS A 637 -23.80 7.90 7.59
N ARG A 638 -23.00 7.08 8.30
CA ARG A 638 -22.99 5.61 8.19
C ARG A 638 -24.35 4.97 8.50
N VAL A 639 -24.68 3.90 7.78
CA VAL A 639 -25.83 3.01 8.08
C VAL A 639 -25.45 1.85 9.02
N THR A 640 -24.16 1.58 9.17
CA THR A 640 -23.57 0.64 10.14
C THR A 640 -22.99 1.37 11.36
N TRP A 641 -22.51 0.62 12.36
CA TRP A 641 -22.02 1.18 13.62
C TRP A 641 -20.70 1.94 13.45
N ASP A 642 -20.67 3.18 13.89
CA ASP A 642 -19.52 4.07 13.72
C ASP A 642 -18.51 3.96 14.87
N GLY A 643 -17.66 2.92 14.82
CA GLY A 643 -16.60 2.67 15.80
C GLY A 643 -15.47 3.71 15.82
N GLY A 644 -15.35 4.55 14.79
CA GLY A 644 -14.34 5.61 14.69
C GLY A 644 -14.71 6.91 15.44
N LYS A 645 -15.85 6.96 16.12
CA LYS A 645 -16.28 8.14 16.89
C LYS A 645 -15.30 8.45 18.02
N SER A 646 -14.72 9.65 17.99
CA SER A 646 -13.82 10.14 19.03
C SER A 646 -14.51 10.12 20.40
N ILE A 647 -13.90 9.41 21.36
CA ILE A 647 -14.30 9.49 22.76
C ILE A 647 -13.96 10.90 23.25
N VAL A 648 -15.00 11.70 23.53
CA VAL A 648 -14.88 13.02 24.14
C VAL A 648 -15.13 12.91 25.63
N CYS A 649 -14.34 13.60 26.44
CA CYS A 649 -14.71 13.90 27.82
C CYS A 649 -15.85 14.92 27.79
N ILE A 650 -16.89 14.68 28.60
CA ILE A 650 -18.02 15.58 28.85
C ILE A 650 -17.87 16.09 30.29
#